data_AF-A0A0H2RAI9-F1
#
_entry.id   AF-A0A0H2RAI9-F1
#
_cell.length_a   1.000
_cell.length_b   1.000
_cell.length_c   1.000
_cell.angle_alpha   90.00
_cell.angle_beta   90.00
_cell.angle_gamma   90.00
#
_symmetry.space_group_name_H-M   'P 1'
#
loop_
_entity.id
_entity.type
_entity.pdbx_description
1 polymer ?
#
loop_
_entity_poly.entity_id
_entity_poly.type
_entity_poly.pdbx_seq_one_letter_code
_entity_poly.pdbx_strand_id
1 'polypeptide(L)'
;MPYNYHTQLARTDTHVSVSTNATAPNLPGPGRNLGLLLDGVGKRVESILNKCANRIGMGPVPVAQEIRILSRHNESTIYERYSMPPRRLSEKETKALKKRCNKLLKFTESKLLSTQLAAFNEVTELAIDDSLIRAIFADYYRLECLEPKFFEPDLLLTSAKALASIEEAETHKLWSTIILRSQSSYGSDFEDLAEVSLRNPNTSFIAVRHVLNAKKCVFLGHSLRYLLLLILMKVAFENWSNMELSTVSNCLCEFMRSQKSGHRGLRLFCNRMAGLNGGCRFARKRHEFAEFFPLFCPIPRVVAERNTVDSVMTVKEVTNWNLDNCAPFCVAFLTTLSGSADIYDQLLFIESIDAATRRLLEGTALLDELCIAYCHLRHFSGVKCYGEHLFIKISNPHSLPHAMKILTRGLCEFTISPIPGRDSRFDLLFFASILKTDVVSLSLNCGWTPVRSTSGLNFGEFGRRETSEEIYRWCPANNISIDVLLYDCYHLAYIGVGKADSFEATGHFPILAGYDESGRALFCAEGDRSVSWRWTSVLDRSSIAIFKDVFGEQRASQRFKVLGLRFDPSDIKEDSASDFEGAKDPTGPLHWRSVWPSEDPSLSYIMGEFGYNRMKEELIPFLDECARSTSYRADKQEEVESGIRMFKEDNMDTRTAESPLGQCGHKYEQVGASVIRGPGLKSYGEDCDALHEGGEVEERKLLGGTGNINESSIPDISSGALDDHGASSNCTREDRLDHGPNTDMSEERDNEENIEY
;
A
#
# COMPACT_ATOMS: atom_id res chain seq x y z
N MET A 1 -4.81 6.78 -34.57
CA MET A 1 -6.22 6.63 -34.94
C MET A 1 -7.02 6.46 -33.65
N PRO A 2 -7.76 7.48 -33.17
CA PRO A 2 -8.63 7.29 -32.01
C PRO A 2 -9.80 6.40 -32.45
N TYR A 3 -9.81 5.15 -32.00
CA TYR A 3 -10.93 4.23 -32.25
C TYR A 3 -12.14 4.71 -31.43
N ASN A 4 -12.99 5.50 -32.08
CA ASN A 4 -14.21 6.02 -31.49
C ASN A 4 -15.30 4.91 -31.52
N TYR A 5 -15.16 3.91 -30.66
CA TYR A 5 -16.19 2.88 -30.42
C TYR A 5 -17.33 3.46 -29.56
N HIS A 6 -17.95 4.54 -30.02
CA HIS A 6 -19.34 4.83 -29.64
C HIS A 6 -20.24 4.13 -30.64
N THR A 7 -20.34 2.80 -30.53
CA THR A 7 -21.33 2.03 -31.26
C THR A 7 -22.70 2.35 -30.68
N GLN A 8 -23.36 3.39 -31.19
CA GLN A 8 -24.80 3.50 -31.04
C GLN A 8 -25.38 2.26 -31.71
N LEU A 9 -25.94 1.34 -30.91
CA LEU A 9 -26.77 0.24 -31.41
C LEU A 9 -28.04 0.85 -32.02
N ALA A 10 -27.93 1.36 -33.25
CA ALA A 10 -29.08 1.63 -34.09
C ALA A 10 -29.66 0.26 -34.47
N ARG A 11 -30.77 -0.08 -33.81
CA ARG A 11 -31.54 -1.30 -34.10
C ARG A 11 -32.15 -1.14 -35.49
N THR A 12 -31.46 -1.62 -36.51
CA THR A 12 -32.00 -1.70 -37.86
C THR A 12 -33.06 -2.81 -37.88
N ASP A 13 -34.34 -2.43 -37.82
CA ASP A 13 -35.45 -3.36 -38.02
C ASP A 13 -35.42 -3.87 -39.46
N THR A 14 -34.67 -4.95 -39.67
CA THR A 14 -34.70 -5.72 -40.89
C THR A 14 -35.96 -6.57 -40.88
N HIS A 15 -37.01 -6.04 -41.49
CA HIS A 15 -38.25 -6.75 -41.82
C HIS A 15 -37.98 -7.80 -42.90
N VAL A 16 -37.19 -8.83 -42.59
CA VAL A 16 -37.04 -10.01 -43.46
C VAL A 16 -38.30 -10.85 -43.27
N SER A 17 -39.06 -11.08 -44.34
CA SER A 17 -40.22 -11.97 -44.29
C SER A 17 -39.76 -13.38 -43.93
N VAL A 18 -39.94 -13.75 -42.66
CA VAL A 18 -39.62 -15.09 -42.16
C VAL A 18 -40.60 -16.07 -42.80
N SER A 19 -40.07 -16.98 -43.61
CA SER A 19 -40.79 -18.13 -44.16
C SER A 19 -41.49 -18.89 -43.02
N THR A 20 -42.77 -19.22 -43.20
CA THR A 20 -43.67 -19.83 -42.20
C THR A 20 -43.20 -21.20 -41.69
N ASN A 21 -42.13 -21.77 -42.26
CA ASN A 21 -41.52 -23.04 -41.85
C ASN A 21 -40.11 -22.88 -41.22
N ALA A 22 -39.62 -21.66 -40.99
CA ALA A 22 -38.35 -21.46 -40.32
C ALA A 22 -38.49 -21.77 -38.82
N THR A 23 -37.89 -22.87 -38.38
CA THR A 23 -37.71 -23.19 -36.95
C THR A 23 -36.75 -22.18 -36.32
N ALA A 24 -37.26 -21.00 -35.96
CA ALA A 24 -36.47 -20.04 -35.21
C ALA A 24 -36.22 -20.57 -33.79
N PRO A 25 -34.98 -20.45 -33.27
CA PRO A 25 -34.68 -20.85 -31.90
C PRO A 25 -35.60 -20.10 -30.92
N ASN A 26 -36.03 -20.80 -29.87
CA ASN A 26 -36.95 -20.32 -28.82
C ASN A 26 -38.43 -20.05 -29.19
N LEU A 27 -38.91 -20.43 -30.37
CA LEU A 27 -40.36 -20.41 -30.63
C LEU A 27 -41.10 -21.39 -29.69
N PRO A 28 -42.28 -21.01 -29.15
CA PRO A 28 -43.05 -21.89 -28.26
C PRO A 28 -43.51 -23.14 -29.02
N GLY A 29 -43.00 -24.31 -28.61
CA GLY A 29 -43.37 -25.60 -29.20
C GLY A 29 -42.46 -26.75 -28.74
N PRO A 30 -42.81 -28.01 -29.05
CA PRO A 30 -42.04 -29.20 -28.62
C PRO A 30 -40.58 -29.19 -29.06
N GLY A 31 -40.29 -28.57 -30.22
CA GLY A 31 -38.93 -28.41 -30.74
C GLY A 31 -38.03 -27.54 -29.87
N ARG A 32 -38.58 -26.63 -29.05
CA ARG A 32 -37.80 -25.76 -28.14
C ARG A 32 -37.13 -26.56 -27.03
N ASN A 33 -37.85 -27.51 -26.44
CA ASN A 33 -37.30 -28.35 -25.38
C ASN A 33 -36.19 -29.25 -25.92
N LEU A 34 -36.36 -29.78 -27.13
CA LEU A 34 -35.31 -30.57 -27.80
C LEU A 34 -34.10 -29.71 -28.17
N GLY A 35 -34.31 -28.48 -28.67
CA GLY A 35 -33.24 -27.52 -28.97
C GLY A 35 -32.43 -27.17 -27.72
N LEU A 36 -33.09 -26.78 -26.62
CA LEU A 36 -32.43 -26.48 -25.35
C LEU A 36 -31.68 -27.70 -24.78
N LEU A 37 -32.23 -28.91 -24.96
CA LEU A 37 -31.56 -30.15 -24.57
C LEU A 37 -30.31 -30.41 -25.41
N LEU A 38 -30.40 -30.26 -26.74
CA LEU A 38 -29.26 -30.44 -27.65
C LEU A 38 -28.19 -29.38 -27.43
N ASP A 39 -28.56 -28.11 -27.21
CA ASP A 39 -27.63 -27.04 -26.83
C ASP A 39 -26.95 -27.34 -25.50
N GLY A 40 -27.70 -27.83 -24.52
CA GLY A 40 -27.18 -28.25 -23.23
C GLY A 40 -26.18 -29.42 -23.34
N VAL A 41 -26.49 -30.42 -24.17
CA VAL A 41 -25.59 -31.55 -24.46
C VAL A 41 -24.36 -31.06 -25.22
N GLY A 42 -24.52 -30.21 -26.23
CA GLY A 42 -23.44 -29.61 -27.01
C GLY A 42 -22.44 -28.86 -26.12
N LYS A 43 -22.93 -27.98 -25.24
CA LYS A 43 -22.10 -27.26 -24.26
C LYS A 43 -21.34 -28.20 -23.31
N ARG A 44 -21.97 -29.31 -22.89
CA ARG A 44 -21.30 -30.33 -22.05
C ARG A 44 -20.21 -31.08 -22.80
N VAL A 45 -20.48 -31.52 -24.03
CA VAL A 45 -19.49 -32.21 -24.87
C VAL A 45 -18.32 -31.28 -25.19
N GLU A 46 -18.60 -30.02 -25.56
CA GLU A 46 -17.57 -29.00 -25.78
C GLU A 46 -16.72 -28.79 -24.51
N SER A 47 -17.34 -28.67 -23.33
CA SER A 47 -16.61 -28.56 -22.07
C SER A 47 -15.71 -29.77 -21.79
N ILE A 48 -16.19 -30.99 -22.08
CA ILE A 48 -15.41 -32.22 -21.90
C ILE A 48 -14.23 -32.25 -22.88
N LEU A 49 -14.45 -31.91 -24.16
CA LEU A 49 -13.40 -31.87 -25.17
C LEU A 49 -12.36 -30.78 -24.87
N ASN A 50 -12.79 -29.59 -24.45
CA ASN A 50 -11.89 -28.52 -24.03
C ASN A 50 -11.07 -28.93 -22.81
N LYS A 51 -11.68 -29.58 -21.81
CA LYS A 51 -10.96 -30.14 -20.66
C LYS A 51 -9.96 -31.23 -21.09
N CYS A 52 -10.33 -32.08 -22.03
CA CYS A 52 -9.46 -33.13 -22.56
C CYS A 52 -8.27 -32.53 -23.34
N ALA A 53 -8.52 -31.57 -24.23
CA ALA A 53 -7.49 -30.84 -24.96
C ALA A 53 -6.52 -30.13 -24.00
N ASN A 54 -7.04 -29.52 -22.93
CA ASN A 54 -6.20 -28.92 -21.88
C ASN A 54 -5.36 -29.98 -21.15
N ARG A 55 -5.92 -31.16 -20.83
CA ARG A 55 -5.16 -32.27 -20.21
C ARG A 55 -4.05 -32.83 -21.10
N ILE A 56 -4.25 -32.83 -22.42
CA ILE A 56 -3.27 -33.32 -23.40
C ILE A 56 -2.25 -32.21 -23.77
N GLY A 57 -2.37 -31.00 -23.22
CA GLY A 57 -1.46 -29.90 -23.54
C GLY A 57 -1.69 -29.28 -24.92
N MET A 58 -2.89 -29.47 -25.49
CA MET A 58 -3.27 -29.00 -26.83
C MET A 58 -4.20 -27.79 -26.81
N GLY A 59 -4.59 -27.28 -25.64
CA GLY A 59 -5.36 -26.04 -25.53
C GLY A 59 -4.49 -24.77 -25.43
N PRO A 60 -5.11 -23.57 -25.49
CA PRO A 60 -4.39 -22.30 -25.34
C PRO A 60 -3.73 -22.16 -23.97
N VAL A 61 -4.42 -22.55 -22.89
CA VAL A 61 -3.92 -22.42 -21.50
C VAL A 61 -2.63 -23.24 -21.28
N PRO A 62 -2.56 -24.55 -21.63
CA PRO A 62 -1.28 -25.28 -21.54
C PRO A 62 -0.16 -24.71 -22.41
N VAL A 63 -0.47 -24.20 -23.61
CA VAL A 63 0.55 -23.59 -24.47
C VAL A 63 1.08 -22.29 -23.85
N ALA A 64 0.21 -21.48 -23.27
CA ALA A 64 0.63 -20.31 -22.50
C ALA A 64 1.48 -20.70 -21.29
N GLN A 65 1.16 -21.79 -20.60
CA GLN A 65 2.01 -22.32 -19.52
C GLN A 65 3.40 -22.76 -20.02
N GLU A 66 3.49 -23.41 -21.18
CA GLU A 66 4.78 -23.74 -21.81
C GLU A 66 5.59 -22.47 -22.15
N ILE A 67 4.92 -21.40 -22.62
CA ILE A 67 5.55 -20.09 -22.86
C ILE A 67 6.11 -19.54 -21.55
N ARG A 68 5.32 -19.54 -20.46
CA ARG A 68 5.77 -19.08 -19.13
C ARG A 68 6.98 -19.88 -18.63
N ILE A 69 7.02 -21.19 -18.85
CA ILE A 69 8.16 -22.04 -18.48
C ILE A 69 9.40 -21.72 -19.33
N LEU A 70 9.25 -21.58 -20.65
CA LEU A 70 10.36 -21.23 -21.55
C LEU A 70 10.92 -19.83 -21.28
N SER A 71 10.06 -18.88 -20.90
CA SER A 71 10.45 -17.56 -20.43
C SER A 71 10.90 -17.53 -18.96
N ARG A 72 10.88 -18.69 -18.28
CA ARG A 72 11.33 -18.87 -16.89
C ARG A 72 10.59 -17.94 -15.92
N HIS A 73 9.27 -17.79 -16.05
CA HIS A 73 8.43 -16.97 -15.16
C HIS A 73 8.41 -17.48 -13.72
N ASN A 74 8.72 -18.76 -13.51
CA ASN A 74 8.89 -19.38 -12.19
C ASN A 74 10.24 -19.04 -11.55
N GLU A 75 11.26 -18.73 -12.35
CA GLU A 75 12.59 -18.36 -11.89
C GLU A 75 12.74 -16.83 -11.80
N SER A 76 12.01 -16.09 -12.63
CA SER A 76 12.11 -14.64 -12.74
C SER A 76 11.03 -13.89 -11.98
N THR A 77 11.47 -12.87 -11.26
CA THR A 77 10.59 -11.92 -10.60
C THR A 77 9.91 -10.99 -11.62
N ILE A 78 8.80 -10.37 -11.22
CA ILE A 78 8.14 -9.33 -12.05
C ILE A 78 9.11 -8.18 -12.35
N TYR A 79 9.95 -7.84 -11.37
CA TYR A 79 10.97 -6.81 -11.51
C TYR A 79 11.95 -7.12 -12.65
N GLU A 80 12.49 -8.34 -12.70
CA GLU A 80 13.40 -8.77 -13.76
C GLU A 80 12.71 -8.80 -15.14
N ARG A 81 11.43 -9.16 -15.19
CA ARG A 81 10.65 -9.20 -16.44
C ARG A 81 10.37 -7.81 -17.02
N TYR A 82 10.30 -6.79 -16.17
CA TYR A 82 10.08 -5.40 -16.57
C TYR A 82 11.38 -4.63 -16.80
N SER A 83 12.51 -5.15 -16.33
CA SER A 83 13.82 -4.53 -16.50
C SER A 83 14.22 -4.46 -17.98
N MET A 84 14.74 -3.31 -18.40
CA MET A 84 15.31 -3.10 -19.72
C MET A 84 16.84 -3.08 -19.63
N PRO A 85 17.58 -3.74 -20.54
CA PRO A 85 17.09 -4.48 -21.71
C PRO A 85 16.44 -5.84 -21.33
N PRO A 86 15.56 -6.38 -22.20
CA PRO A 86 14.97 -7.70 -21.96
C PRO A 86 16.04 -8.77 -21.78
N ARG A 87 15.72 -9.78 -20.98
CA ARG A 87 16.60 -10.94 -20.75
C ARG A 87 17.05 -11.55 -22.08
N ARG A 88 18.35 -11.78 -22.21
CA ARG A 88 18.91 -12.51 -23.37
C ARG A 88 18.61 -13.99 -23.22
N LEU A 89 17.75 -14.52 -24.10
CA LEU A 89 17.59 -15.96 -24.30
C LEU A 89 18.59 -16.45 -25.34
N SER A 90 18.99 -17.71 -25.25
CA SER A 90 19.75 -18.33 -26.36
C SER A 90 18.90 -18.32 -27.64
N GLU A 91 19.55 -18.40 -28.80
CA GLU A 91 18.84 -18.44 -30.08
C GLU A 91 17.87 -19.63 -30.17
N LYS A 92 18.29 -20.79 -29.62
CA LYS A 92 17.47 -22.00 -29.53
C LYS A 92 16.23 -21.80 -28.66
N GLU A 93 16.37 -21.20 -27.48
CA GLU A 93 15.25 -20.87 -26.60
C GLU A 93 14.32 -19.85 -27.24
N THR A 94 14.87 -18.80 -27.87
CA THR A 94 14.11 -17.78 -28.59
C THR A 94 13.27 -18.40 -29.72
N LYS A 95 13.87 -19.31 -30.50
CA LYS A 95 13.15 -20.04 -31.56
C LYS A 95 12.05 -20.94 -31.01
N ALA A 96 12.30 -21.62 -29.89
CA ALA A 96 11.30 -22.44 -29.21
C ALA A 96 10.14 -21.58 -28.68
N LEU A 97 10.45 -20.45 -28.05
CA LEU A 97 9.48 -19.49 -27.52
C LEU A 97 8.62 -18.90 -28.64
N LYS A 98 9.25 -18.39 -29.72
CA LYS A 98 8.55 -17.93 -30.94
C LYS A 98 7.60 -19.01 -31.47
N LYS A 99 8.06 -20.26 -31.60
CA LYS A 99 7.21 -21.38 -32.04
C LYS A 99 5.97 -21.58 -31.16
N ARG A 100 6.08 -21.43 -29.84
CA ARG A 100 4.95 -21.56 -28.91
C ARG A 100 4.03 -20.34 -28.96
N CYS A 101 4.56 -19.12 -29.02
CA CYS A 101 3.77 -17.90 -29.23
C CYS A 101 2.94 -17.97 -30.52
N ASN A 102 3.54 -18.40 -31.64
CA ASN A 102 2.81 -18.62 -32.89
C ASN A 102 1.72 -19.71 -32.75
N LYS A 103 1.99 -20.78 -31.99
CA LYS A 103 0.97 -21.80 -31.71
C LYS A 103 -0.20 -21.20 -30.91
N LEU A 104 0.06 -20.30 -29.97
CA LEU A 104 -0.98 -19.60 -29.21
C LEU A 104 -1.82 -18.68 -30.11
N LEU A 105 -1.18 -17.90 -30.98
CA LEU A 105 -1.87 -17.06 -31.97
C LEU A 105 -2.75 -17.88 -32.91
N LYS A 106 -2.35 -19.11 -33.30
CA LYS A 106 -3.25 -19.98 -34.08
C LYS A 106 -4.56 -20.34 -33.36
N PHE A 107 -4.61 -20.31 -32.02
CA PHE A 107 -5.86 -20.54 -31.29
C PHE A 107 -6.79 -19.34 -31.30
N THR A 108 -6.29 -18.11 -31.51
CA THR A 108 -7.15 -16.92 -31.68
C THR A 108 -7.98 -17.01 -32.96
N GLU A 109 -7.52 -17.79 -33.95
CA GLU A 109 -8.25 -18.09 -35.19
C GLU A 109 -9.17 -19.33 -35.10
N SER A 110 -9.30 -19.96 -33.93
CA SER A 110 -10.15 -21.14 -33.73
C SER A 110 -11.60 -20.87 -34.14
N LYS A 111 -12.31 -21.88 -34.65
CA LYS A 111 -13.76 -21.76 -34.92
C LYS A 111 -14.61 -21.86 -33.64
N LEU A 112 -14.01 -22.29 -32.53
CA LEU A 112 -14.70 -22.42 -31.24
C LEU A 112 -14.51 -21.15 -30.42
N LEU A 113 -15.60 -20.43 -30.16
CA LEU A 113 -15.61 -19.16 -29.43
C LEU A 113 -14.88 -19.24 -28.09
N SER A 114 -15.15 -20.29 -27.32
CA SER A 114 -14.51 -20.53 -26.02
C SER A 114 -12.99 -20.67 -26.09
N THR A 115 -12.46 -21.30 -27.16
CA THR A 115 -11.03 -21.44 -27.40
C THR A 115 -10.40 -20.12 -27.82
N GLN A 116 -11.08 -19.33 -28.66
CA GLN A 116 -10.61 -18.00 -29.07
C GLN A 116 -10.53 -17.06 -27.87
N LEU A 117 -11.59 -16.97 -27.06
CA LEU A 117 -11.63 -16.14 -25.86
C LEU A 117 -10.50 -16.52 -24.88
N ALA A 118 -10.30 -17.81 -24.63
CA ALA A 118 -9.19 -18.28 -23.80
C ALA A 118 -7.83 -17.91 -24.39
N ALA A 119 -7.64 -18.04 -25.70
CA ALA A 119 -6.39 -17.67 -26.37
C ALA A 119 -6.12 -16.16 -26.27
N PHE A 120 -7.11 -15.31 -26.53
CA PHE A 120 -6.96 -13.86 -26.42
C PHE A 120 -6.65 -13.40 -25.00
N ASN A 121 -7.29 -14.00 -23.98
CA ASN A 121 -6.96 -13.73 -22.59
C ASN A 121 -5.51 -14.10 -22.25
N GLU A 122 -5.04 -15.28 -22.69
CA GLU A 122 -3.65 -15.69 -22.46
C GLU A 122 -2.64 -14.79 -23.20
N VAL A 123 -2.93 -14.36 -24.44
CA VAL A 123 -2.09 -13.40 -25.17
C VAL A 123 -2.01 -12.08 -24.42
N THR A 124 -3.16 -11.57 -23.94
CA THR A 124 -3.27 -10.34 -23.15
C THR A 124 -2.40 -10.43 -21.89
N GLU A 125 -2.53 -11.51 -21.11
CA GLU A 125 -1.76 -11.68 -19.87
C GLU A 125 -0.27 -11.82 -20.14
N LEU A 126 0.15 -12.64 -21.11
CA LEU A 126 1.55 -12.82 -21.45
C LEU A 126 2.22 -11.54 -21.95
N ALA A 127 1.50 -10.73 -22.75
CA ALA A 127 2.00 -9.46 -23.26
C ALA A 127 2.16 -8.40 -22.16
N ILE A 128 1.32 -8.42 -21.13
CA ILE A 128 1.44 -7.51 -19.97
C ILE A 128 2.51 -7.97 -18.98
N ASP A 129 2.65 -9.28 -18.78
CA ASP A 129 3.55 -9.84 -17.77
C ASP A 129 5.03 -9.86 -18.20
N ASP A 130 5.33 -9.81 -19.50
CA ASP A 130 6.68 -10.01 -20.02
C ASP A 130 6.96 -9.19 -21.30
N SER A 131 7.90 -8.26 -21.19
CA SER A 131 8.29 -7.37 -22.28
C SER A 131 8.90 -8.11 -23.49
N LEU A 132 9.60 -9.23 -23.27
CA LEU A 132 10.16 -10.05 -24.35
C LEU A 132 9.06 -10.79 -25.11
N ILE A 133 8.09 -11.35 -24.41
CA ILE A 133 6.97 -12.04 -25.06
C ILE A 133 6.13 -11.04 -25.86
N ARG A 134 5.89 -9.85 -25.31
CA ARG A 134 5.22 -8.76 -26.04
C ARG A 134 5.96 -8.39 -27.32
N ALA A 135 7.28 -8.22 -27.26
CA ALA A 135 8.10 -7.97 -28.44
C ALA A 135 8.00 -9.11 -29.47
N ILE A 136 7.99 -10.37 -29.02
CA ILE A 136 7.77 -11.51 -29.90
C ILE A 136 6.39 -11.47 -30.57
N PHE A 137 5.33 -11.09 -29.86
CA PHE A 137 4.01 -10.92 -30.48
C PHE A 137 3.97 -9.76 -31.47
N ALA A 138 4.62 -8.64 -31.18
CA ALA A 138 4.72 -7.50 -32.08
C ALA A 138 5.55 -7.82 -33.36
N ASP A 139 6.60 -8.64 -33.23
CA ASP A 139 7.41 -9.13 -34.35
C ASP A 139 6.60 -9.98 -35.35
N TYR A 140 5.50 -10.60 -34.91
CA TYR A 140 4.65 -11.37 -35.80
C TYR A 140 3.88 -10.43 -36.72
N TYR A 141 4.33 -10.34 -37.97
CA TYR A 141 3.75 -9.57 -39.08
C TYR A 141 2.25 -9.79 -39.37
N ARG A 142 1.55 -10.67 -38.64
CA ARG A 142 0.13 -10.99 -38.83
C ARG A 142 -0.69 -10.63 -37.59
N LEU A 143 -0.64 -9.39 -37.13
CA LEU A 143 -1.61 -8.93 -36.11
C LEU A 143 -3.06 -9.05 -36.61
N GLU A 144 -3.27 -9.18 -37.93
CA GLU A 144 -4.53 -9.61 -38.57
C GLU A 144 -5.12 -10.90 -37.96
N CYS A 145 -4.31 -11.81 -37.41
CA CYS A 145 -4.81 -13.01 -36.73
C CYS A 145 -5.56 -12.71 -35.42
N LEU A 146 -5.44 -11.48 -34.91
CA LEU A 146 -6.17 -11.01 -33.75
C LEU A 146 -7.55 -10.45 -34.15
N GLU A 147 -7.79 -10.13 -35.42
CA GLU A 147 -9.14 -9.74 -35.86
C GLU A 147 -10.08 -10.95 -35.79
N PRO A 148 -11.15 -10.88 -34.98
CA PRO A 148 -12.02 -12.02 -34.80
C PRO A 148 -12.89 -12.23 -36.03
N LYS A 149 -13.04 -13.48 -36.46
CA LYS A 149 -13.91 -13.87 -37.59
C LYS A 149 -15.40 -13.77 -37.27
N PHE A 150 -15.75 -13.66 -35.99
CA PHE A 150 -17.13 -13.61 -35.51
C PHE A 150 -17.40 -12.26 -34.84
N PHE A 151 -18.60 -11.71 -35.07
CA PHE A 151 -19.06 -10.46 -34.49
C PHE A 151 -19.75 -10.68 -33.14
N GLU A 152 -19.08 -11.41 -32.23
CA GLU A 152 -19.54 -11.58 -30.86
C GLU A 152 -18.97 -10.44 -29.99
N PRO A 153 -19.79 -9.67 -29.25
CA PRO A 153 -19.32 -8.50 -28.49
C PRO A 153 -18.16 -8.80 -27.54
N ASP A 154 -18.24 -9.91 -26.79
CA ASP A 154 -17.19 -10.32 -25.87
C ASP A 154 -15.89 -10.70 -26.59
N LEU A 155 -16.00 -11.28 -27.78
CA LEU A 155 -14.86 -11.66 -28.60
C LEU A 155 -14.16 -10.44 -29.19
N LEU A 156 -14.93 -9.48 -29.70
CA LEU A 156 -14.42 -8.19 -30.20
C LEU A 156 -13.68 -7.44 -29.07
N LEU A 157 -14.28 -7.37 -27.88
CA LEU A 157 -13.67 -6.73 -26.73
C LEU A 157 -12.36 -7.43 -26.30
N THR A 158 -12.36 -8.77 -26.21
CA THR A 158 -11.18 -9.53 -25.77
C THR A 158 -10.06 -9.48 -26.82
N SER A 159 -10.41 -9.52 -28.11
CA SER A 159 -9.48 -9.31 -29.22
C SER A 159 -8.85 -7.92 -29.16
N ALA A 160 -9.66 -6.86 -29.02
CA ALA A 160 -9.16 -5.49 -28.93
C ALA A 160 -8.21 -5.31 -27.75
N LYS A 161 -8.50 -5.93 -26.60
CA LYS A 161 -7.58 -5.95 -25.45
C LYS A 161 -6.27 -6.66 -25.74
N ALA A 162 -6.31 -7.82 -26.40
CA ALA A 162 -5.09 -8.54 -26.77
C ALA A 162 -4.22 -7.71 -27.71
N LEU A 163 -4.83 -7.08 -28.72
CA LEU A 163 -4.14 -6.19 -29.65
C LEU A 163 -3.53 -4.98 -28.93
N ALA A 164 -4.32 -4.25 -28.13
CA ALA A 164 -3.84 -3.11 -27.36
C ALA A 164 -2.70 -3.50 -26.40
N SER A 165 -2.77 -4.66 -25.75
CA SER A 165 -1.67 -5.16 -24.89
C SER A 165 -0.36 -5.40 -25.65
N ILE A 166 -0.40 -5.65 -26.95
CA ILE A 166 0.78 -5.81 -27.79
C ILE A 166 1.29 -4.43 -28.26
N GLU A 167 0.38 -3.59 -28.77
CA GLU A 167 0.70 -2.33 -29.46
C GLU A 167 1.02 -1.16 -28.52
N GLU A 168 0.42 -1.10 -27.33
CA GLU A 168 0.50 0.06 -26.41
C GLU A 168 1.82 0.13 -25.63
N ALA A 169 2.93 0.23 -26.36
CA ALA A 169 4.29 0.21 -25.82
C ALA A 169 4.57 1.33 -24.82
N GLU A 170 3.97 2.52 -25.00
CA GLU A 170 4.15 3.66 -24.09
C GLU A 170 3.49 3.42 -22.73
N THR A 171 2.30 2.80 -22.70
CA THR A 171 1.66 2.41 -21.44
C THR A 171 2.53 1.41 -20.68
N HIS A 172 3.03 0.37 -21.36
CA HIS A 172 3.94 -0.58 -20.72
C HIS A 172 5.22 0.08 -20.21
N LYS A 173 5.85 0.93 -21.01
CA LYS A 173 7.06 1.65 -20.63
C LYS A 173 6.84 2.54 -19.40
N LEU A 174 5.70 3.25 -19.34
CA LEU A 174 5.30 4.05 -18.18
C LEU A 174 5.21 3.16 -16.93
N TRP A 175 4.45 2.06 -17.00
CA TRP A 175 4.23 1.19 -15.83
C TRP A 175 5.48 0.42 -15.40
N SER A 176 6.30 -0.02 -16.35
CA SER A 176 7.62 -0.57 -16.04
C SER A 176 8.50 0.47 -15.34
N THR A 177 8.51 1.73 -15.79
CA THR A 177 9.24 2.81 -15.12
C THR A 177 8.72 3.04 -13.70
N ILE A 178 7.41 3.07 -13.52
CA ILE A 178 6.73 3.20 -12.22
C ILE A 178 7.15 2.08 -11.26
N ILE A 179 7.15 0.83 -11.73
CA ILE A 179 7.42 -0.36 -10.91
C ILE A 179 8.91 -0.50 -10.59
N LEU A 180 9.79 -0.10 -11.51
CA LEU A 180 11.25 -0.18 -11.32
C LEU A 180 11.82 0.99 -10.52
N ARG A 181 11.07 2.10 -10.35
CA ARG A 181 11.57 3.30 -9.67
C ARG A 181 11.80 3.03 -8.18
N SER A 182 13.01 3.37 -7.71
CA SER A 182 13.39 3.30 -6.29
C SER A 182 12.57 4.25 -5.42
N GLN A 183 12.39 3.87 -4.14
CA GLN A 183 11.46 4.52 -3.20
C GLN A 183 11.77 6.00 -2.91
N SER A 184 13.01 6.46 -3.15
CA SER A 184 13.48 7.79 -2.76
C SER A 184 13.07 8.94 -3.70
N SER A 185 12.31 8.68 -4.77
CA SER A 185 12.13 9.66 -5.86
C SER A 185 10.67 9.86 -6.31
N TYR A 186 9.67 9.52 -5.51
CA TYR A 186 8.27 9.77 -5.93
C TYR A 186 7.90 11.24 -5.74
N GLY A 187 7.99 12.02 -6.82
CA GLY A 187 7.39 13.36 -6.92
C GLY A 187 5.91 13.28 -7.32
N SER A 188 5.19 14.40 -7.23
CA SER A 188 3.78 14.54 -7.64
C SER A 188 3.52 14.06 -9.07
N ASP A 189 4.47 14.26 -9.98
CA ASP A 189 4.36 13.88 -11.39
C ASP A 189 4.08 12.37 -11.58
N PHE A 190 4.52 11.55 -10.63
CA PHE A 190 4.26 10.11 -10.64
C PHE A 190 2.76 9.79 -10.52
N GLU A 191 2.09 10.45 -9.57
CA GLU A 191 0.67 10.21 -9.30
C GLU A 191 -0.15 10.64 -10.51
N ASP A 192 0.17 11.80 -11.08
CA ASP A 192 -0.51 12.36 -12.25
C ASP A 192 -0.37 11.44 -13.47
N LEU A 193 0.82 10.90 -13.74
CA LEU A 193 1.04 10.00 -14.87
C LEU A 193 0.30 8.66 -14.70
N ALA A 194 0.35 8.06 -13.50
CA ALA A 194 -0.38 6.83 -13.20
C ALA A 194 -1.89 7.05 -13.34
N GLU A 195 -2.39 8.19 -12.85
CA GLU A 195 -3.78 8.60 -12.91
C GLU A 195 -4.24 8.81 -14.36
N VAL A 196 -3.49 9.55 -15.18
CA VAL A 196 -3.78 9.74 -16.61
C VAL A 196 -3.85 8.39 -17.35
N SER A 197 -2.92 7.49 -17.08
CA SER A 197 -2.92 6.15 -17.68
C SER A 197 -4.12 5.32 -17.27
N LEU A 198 -4.51 5.34 -15.99
CA LEU A 198 -5.68 4.62 -15.48
C LEU A 198 -7.02 5.19 -15.99
N ARG A 199 -7.08 6.49 -16.29
CA ARG A 199 -8.29 7.14 -16.82
C ARG A 199 -8.55 6.84 -18.29
N ASN A 200 -7.53 6.44 -19.04
CA ASN A 200 -7.66 6.16 -20.46
C ASN A 200 -8.45 4.86 -20.67
N PRO A 201 -9.67 4.89 -21.26
CA PRO A 201 -10.49 3.69 -21.43
C PRO A 201 -9.82 2.61 -22.29
N ASN A 202 -8.93 2.99 -23.20
CA ASN A 202 -8.27 2.06 -24.12
C ASN A 202 -7.10 1.31 -23.47
N THR A 203 -6.50 1.88 -22.42
CA THR A 203 -5.29 1.32 -21.79
C THR A 203 -5.42 1.10 -20.29
N SER A 204 -6.55 1.47 -19.67
CA SER A 204 -6.81 1.31 -18.24
C SER A 204 -6.65 -0.15 -17.82
N PHE A 205 -7.13 -1.11 -18.61
CA PHE A 205 -7.02 -2.53 -18.27
C PHE A 205 -5.55 -3.00 -18.22
N ILE A 206 -4.67 -2.46 -19.06
CA ILE A 206 -3.21 -2.71 -19.02
C ILE A 206 -2.64 -2.15 -17.72
N ALA A 207 -3.00 -0.89 -17.41
CA ALA A 207 -2.58 -0.21 -16.18
C ALA A 207 -3.00 -0.95 -14.90
N VAL A 208 -4.27 -1.39 -14.79
CA VAL A 208 -4.74 -2.16 -13.61
C VAL A 208 -3.98 -3.48 -13.47
N ARG A 209 -3.67 -4.17 -14.57
CA ARG A 209 -2.89 -5.41 -14.54
C ARG A 209 -1.45 -5.15 -14.08
N HIS A 210 -0.84 -4.04 -14.46
CA HIS A 210 0.45 -3.60 -13.90
C HIS A 210 0.37 -3.33 -12.40
N VAL A 211 -0.69 -2.67 -11.90
CA VAL A 211 -0.92 -2.48 -10.45
C VAL A 211 -1.01 -3.84 -9.73
N LEU A 212 -1.69 -4.82 -10.33
CA LEU A 212 -1.77 -6.17 -9.79
C LEU A 212 -0.39 -6.87 -9.78
N ASN A 213 0.42 -6.69 -10.80
CA ASN A 213 1.78 -7.23 -10.85
C ASN A 213 2.73 -6.53 -9.88
N ALA A 214 2.54 -5.23 -9.64
CA ALA A 214 3.25 -4.48 -8.61
C ALA A 214 3.03 -5.10 -7.21
N LYS A 215 1.83 -5.61 -6.93
CA LYS A 215 1.54 -6.36 -5.69
C LYS A 215 2.35 -7.65 -5.56
N LYS A 216 2.57 -8.38 -6.67
CA LYS A 216 3.37 -9.62 -6.69
C LYS A 216 4.87 -9.36 -6.56
N CYS A 217 5.32 -8.13 -6.80
CA CYS A 217 6.74 -7.78 -6.77
C CYS A 217 7.21 -7.56 -5.32
N VAL A 218 7.91 -8.54 -4.74
CA VAL A 218 8.41 -8.52 -3.35
C VAL A 218 9.26 -7.28 -3.03
N PHE A 219 10.00 -6.75 -4.02
CA PHE A 219 10.88 -5.59 -3.85
C PHE A 219 10.16 -4.24 -3.76
N LEU A 220 8.92 -4.16 -4.25
CA LEU A 220 8.15 -2.93 -4.15
C LEU A 220 7.77 -2.68 -2.69
N GLY A 221 8.18 -1.54 -2.14
CA GLY A 221 7.86 -1.15 -0.78
C GLY A 221 6.35 -1.12 -0.53
N HIS A 222 5.94 -1.44 0.69
CA HIS A 222 4.53 -1.41 1.09
C HIS A 222 3.86 -0.06 0.77
N SER A 223 4.58 1.04 0.93
CA SER A 223 4.11 2.40 0.62
C SER A 223 3.76 2.58 -0.86
N LEU A 224 4.60 2.13 -1.80
CA LEU A 224 4.30 2.29 -3.23
C LEU A 224 3.14 1.39 -3.67
N ARG A 225 3.09 0.13 -3.21
CA ARG A 225 1.96 -0.75 -3.51
C ARG A 225 0.65 -0.14 -3.02
N TYR A 226 0.69 0.47 -1.83
CA TYR A 226 -0.47 1.14 -1.24
C TYR A 226 -0.85 2.42 -2.00
N LEU A 227 0.13 3.22 -2.42
CA LEU A 227 -0.10 4.41 -3.23
C LEU A 227 -0.75 4.06 -4.58
N LEU A 228 -0.22 3.05 -5.28
CA LEU A 228 -0.80 2.57 -6.54
C LEU A 228 -2.24 2.08 -6.37
N LEU A 229 -2.52 1.38 -5.26
CA LEU A 229 -3.88 0.99 -4.91
C LEU A 229 -4.78 2.21 -4.68
N LEU A 230 -4.30 3.24 -3.97
CA LEU A 230 -5.06 4.47 -3.73
C LEU A 230 -5.37 5.23 -5.03
N ILE A 231 -4.41 5.30 -5.96
CA ILE A 231 -4.61 5.92 -7.28
C ILE A 231 -5.62 5.11 -8.09
N LEU A 232 -5.45 3.78 -8.16
CA LEU A 232 -6.40 2.87 -8.81
C LEU A 232 -7.81 3.11 -8.31
N MET A 233 -7.98 3.19 -6.99
CA MET A 233 -9.29 3.40 -6.38
C MET A 233 -9.85 4.78 -6.66
N LYS A 234 -9.04 5.84 -6.53
CA LYS A 234 -9.46 7.20 -6.89
C LYS A 234 -10.00 7.23 -8.32
N VAL A 235 -9.26 6.68 -9.28
CA VAL A 235 -9.66 6.66 -10.69
C VAL A 235 -10.87 5.78 -10.93
N ALA A 236 -10.93 4.60 -10.33
CA ALA A 236 -12.10 3.71 -10.44
C ALA A 236 -13.36 4.39 -9.89
N PHE A 237 -13.25 5.21 -8.83
CA PHE A 237 -14.40 5.97 -8.33
C PHE A 237 -14.85 7.05 -9.25
N GLU A 238 -13.94 7.76 -9.89
CA GLU A 238 -14.30 8.88 -10.75
C GLU A 238 -14.79 8.38 -12.12
N ASN A 239 -14.12 7.39 -12.70
CA ASN A 239 -14.27 6.92 -14.08
C ASN A 239 -14.61 5.42 -14.20
N TRP A 240 -15.45 4.90 -13.29
CA TRP A 240 -15.86 3.49 -13.24
C TRP A 240 -16.35 2.88 -14.57
N SER A 241 -17.01 3.65 -15.43
CA SER A 241 -17.52 3.18 -16.73
C SER A 241 -16.42 2.80 -17.71
N ASN A 242 -15.21 3.33 -17.50
CA ASN A 242 -14.06 3.19 -18.41
C ASN A 242 -13.09 2.10 -17.95
N MET A 243 -13.41 1.41 -16.86
CA MET A 243 -12.56 0.38 -16.26
C MET A 243 -13.26 -0.96 -16.26
N GLU A 244 -12.48 -2.01 -16.49
CA GLU A 244 -12.96 -3.38 -16.31
C GLU A 244 -13.07 -3.68 -14.81
N LEU A 245 -14.29 -3.60 -14.26
CA LEU A 245 -14.50 -3.72 -12.81
C LEU A 245 -14.17 -5.12 -12.29
N SER A 246 -14.27 -6.17 -13.10
CA SER A 246 -13.79 -7.51 -12.72
C SER A 246 -12.27 -7.50 -12.46
N THR A 247 -11.49 -6.78 -13.26
CA THR A 247 -10.04 -6.62 -13.06
C THR A 247 -9.74 -5.75 -11.82
N VAL A 248 -10.51 -4.68 -11.59
CA VAL A 248 -10.40 -3.85 -10.37
C VAL A 248 -10.76 -4.67 -9.11
N SER A 249 -11.85 -5.43 -9.16
CA SER A 249 -12.34 -6.33 -8.10
C SER A 249 -11.27 -7.37 -7.77
N ASN A 250 -10.72 -8.05 -8.77
CA ASN A 250 -9.62 -9.00 -8.58
C ASN A 250 -8.38 -8.34 -7.96
N CYS A 251 -8.02 -7.13 -8.41
CA CYS A 251 -6.93 -6.37 -7.82
C CYS A 251 -7.18 -6.11 -6.32
N LEU A 252 -8.38 -5.63 -5.98
CA LEU A 252 -8.79 -5.40 -4.60
C LEU A 252 -8.73 -6.66 -3.75
N CYS A 253 -9.33 -7.76 -4.22
CA CYS A 253 -9.30 -9.05 -3.54
C CYS A 253 -7.85 -9.50 -3.23
N GLU A 254 -6.95 -9.34 -4.20
CA GLU A 254 -5.55 -9.70 -4.04
C GLU A 254 -4.81 -8.82 -3.03
N PHE A 255 -5.08 -7.52 -3.00
CA PHE A 255 -4.55 -6.62 -1.98
C PHE A 255 -5.10 -6.98 -0.59
N MET A 256 -6.40 -7.26 -0.48
CA MET A 256 -7.05 -7.67 0.78
C MET A 256 -6.43 -8.96 1.34
N ARG A 257 -6.23 -9.98 0.50
CA ARG A 257 -5.61 -11.25 0.90
C ARG A 257 -4.15 -11.08 1.37
N SER A 258 -3.46 -10.04 0.90
CA SER A 258 -2.05 -9.80 1.24
C SER A 258 -1.83 -9.03 2.55
N GLN A 259 -2.84 -8.31 3.02
CA GLN A 259 -2.78 -7.51 4.24
C GLN A 259 -2.94 -8.40 5.48
N LYS A 260 -1.86 -9.08 5.89
CA LYS A 260 -1.85 -9.87 7.13
C LYS A 260 -1.83 -9.01 8.41
N SER A 261 -1.47 -7.72 8.32
CA SER A 261 -1.12 -6.92 9.52
C SER A 261 -1.49 -5.42 9.47
N GLY A 262 -2.27 -4.94 8.50
CA GLY A 262 -2.42 -3.50 8.26
C GLY A 262 -3.83 -2.98 7.99
N HIS A 263 -4.63 -2.79 9.04
CA HIS A 263 -5.98 -2.18 8.96
C HIS A 263 -6.01 -0.73 8.44
N ARG A 264 -4.89 0.00 8.53
CA ARG A 264 -4.81 1.42 8.15
C ARG A 264 -5.13 1.63 6.68
N GLY A 265 -4.62 0.74 5.82
CA GLY A 265 -4.80 0.87 4.38
C GLY A 265 -6.26 0.72 3.97
N LEU A 266 -6.94 -0.20 4.65
CA LEU A 266 -8.35 -0.46 4.44
C LEU A 266 -9.24 0.67 4.94
N ARG A 267 -8.95 1.21 6.12
CA ARG A 267 -9.74 2.31 6.69
C ARG A 267 -9.80 3.52 5.76
N LEU A 268 -8.66 3.91 5.19
CA LEU A 268 -8.58 4.98 4.20
C LEU A 268 -9.40 4.66 2.94
N PHE A 269 -9.36 3.39 2.49
CA PHE A 269 -10.22 2.91 1.42
C PHE A 269 -11.70 3.09 1.78
N CYS A 270 -12.16 2.59 2.94
CA CYS A 270 -13.56 2.67 3.37
C CYS A 270 -14.05 4.12 3.49
N ASN A 271 -13.21 5.02 4.01
CA ASN A 271 -13.55 6.44 4.13
C ASN A 271 -13.72 7.09 2.75
N ARG A 272 -12.83 6.79 1.79
CA ARG A 272 -12.96 7.31 0.42
C ARG A 272 -14.18 6.74 -0.28
N MET A 273 -14.45 5.43 -0.13
CA MET A 273 -15.64 4.78 -0.66
C MET A 273 -16.93 5.45 -0.18
N ALA A 274 -17.00 5.74 1.12
CA ALA A 274 -18.16 6.35 1.74
C ALA A 274 -18.38 7.79 1.25
N GLY A 275 -17.31 8.55 1.00
CA GLY A 275 -17.40 9.94 0.56
C GLY A 275 -17.70 10.17 -0.92
N LEU A 276 -17.32 9.26 -1.83
CA LEU A 276 -17.34 9.50 -3.29
C LEU A 276 -18.63 9.05 -4.00
N ASN A 277 -19.76 8.92 -3.31
CA ASN A 277 -20.93 8.17 -3.83
C ASN A 277 -20.54 6.75 -4.30
N GLY A 278 -19.44 6.20 -3.77
CA GLY A 278 -18.90 4.89 -4.17
C GLY A 278 -19.90 3.78 -3.87
N GLY A 279 -20.68 3.92 -2.80
CA GLY A 279 -21.81 3.05 -2.47
C GLY A 279 -22.78 2.88 -3.65
N CYS A 280 -23.25 3.98 -4.25
CA CYS A 280 -24.16 4.00 -5.41
C CYS A 280 -23.63 3.18 -6.58
N ARG A 281 -22.34 3.33 -6.90
CA ARG A 281 -21.73 2.66 -8.04
C ARG A 281 -21.53 1.16 -7.75
N PHE A 282 -21.04 0.82 -6.56
CA PHE A 282 -20.91 -0.58 -6.11
C PHE A 282 -22.26 -1.29 -6.06
N ALA A 283 -23.30 -0.65 -5.55
CA ALA A 283 -24.66 -1.21 -5.50
C ALA A 283 -25.19 -1.60 -6.89
N ARG A 284 -24.96 -0.74 -7.90
CA ARG A 284 -25.39 -0.99 -9.29
C ARG A 284 -24.65 -2.15 -9.95
N LYS A 285 -23.35 -2.30 -9.67
CA LYS A 285 -22.48 -3.35 -10.26
C LYS A 285 -22.05 -4.45 -9.30
N ARG A 286 -22.82 -4.64 -8.24
CA ARG A 286 -22.51 -5.53 -7.12
C ARG A 286 -22.11 -6.96 -7.55
N HIS A 287 -22.68 -7.48 -8.64
CA HIS A 287 -22.32 -8.80 -9.18
C HIS A 287 -20.87 -8.89 -9.67
N GLU A 288 -20.27 -7.80 -10.14
CA GLU A 288 -18.86 -7.74 -10.56
C GLU A 288 -17.90 -7.74 -9.35
N PHE A 289 -18.43 -7.49 -8.15
CA PHE A 289 -17.71 -7.45 -6.86
C PHE A 289 -18.09 -8.61 -5.93
N ALA A 290 -18.67 -9.70 -6.46
CA ALA A 290 -19.12 -10.84 -5.67
C ALA A 290 -18.04 -11.41 -4.73
N GLU A 291 -16.81 -11.55 -5.24
CA GLU A 291 -15.69 -12.08 -4.44
C GLU A 291 -15.13 -11.06 -3.44
N PHE A 292 -15.37 -9.77 -3.68
CA PHE A 292 -14.83 -8.69 -2.87
C PHE A 292 -15.55 -8.60 -1.53
N PHE A 293 -16.89 -8.68 -1.50
CA PHE A 293 -17.65 -8.47 -0.27
C PHE A 293 -17.30 -9.45 0.86
N PRO A 294 -17.15 -10.78 0.63
CA PRO A 294 -16.75 -11.72 1.69
C PRO A 294 -15.34 -11.50 2.22
N LEU A 295 -14.43 -10.97 1.40
CA LEU A 295 -13.07 -10.62 1.82
C LEU A 295 -13.02 -9.29 2.56
N PHE A 296 -13.88 -8.36 2.17
CA PHE A 296 -13.84 -6.99 2.64
C PHE A 296 -14.65 -6.80 3.94
N CYS A 297 -15.86 -7.33 3.97
CA CYS A 297 -16.77 -7.30 5.11
C CYS A 297 -17.15 -8.73 5.53
N PRO A 298 -16.18 -9.60 5.88
CA PRO A 298 -16.50 -10.92 6.39
C PRO A 298 -17.37 -10.78 7.65
N ILE A 299 -18.31 -11.71 7.84
CA ILE A 299 -18.90 -11.90 9.17
C ILE A 299 -17.73 -12.31 10.08
N PRO A 300 -17.49 -11.60 11.20
CA PRO A 300 -16.44 -12.00 12.14
C PRO A 300 -16.64 -13.45 12.58
N ARG A 301 -15.60 -14.11 13.07
CA ARG A 301 -15.72 -15.48 13.60
C ARG A 301 -15.18 -15.52 15.00
N VAL A 302 -16.07 -15.75 15.95
CA VAL A 302 -15.74 -15.82 17.38
C VAL A 302 -15.46 -17.27 17.75
N VAL A 303 -14.24 -17.55 18.20
CA VAL A 303 -13.85 -18.85 18.75
C VAL A 303 -14.05 -18.80 20.26
N ALA A 304 -15.02 -19.56 20.72
CA ALA A 304 -15.37 -19.71 22.13
C ALA A 304 -14.76 -21.00 22.69
N GLU A 305 -14.14 -20.92 23.87
CA GLU A 305 -13.76 -22.10 24.63
C GLU A 305 -14.67 -22.23 25.85
N ARG A 306 -15.28 -23.41 26.02
CA ARG A 306 -16.10 -23.69 27.20
C ARG A 306 -15.19 -24.18 28.31
N ASN A 307 -15.07 -23.41 29.37
CA ASN A 307 -14.39 -23.89 30.57
C ASN A 307 -15.26 -24.99 31.21
N THR A 308 -14.72 -26.20 31.31
CA THR A 308 -15.43 -27.37 31.82
C THR A 308 -15.74 -27.27 33.31
N VAL A 309 -15.00 -26.44 34.05
CA VAL A 309 -15.13 -26.31 35.51
C VAL A 309 -16.32 -25.42 35.88
N ASP A 310 -16.47 -24.27 35.20
CA ASP A 310 -17.44 -23.25 35.62
C ASP A 310 -18.64 -23.11 34.66
N SER A 311 -18.68 -23.89 33.57
CA SER A 311 -19.62 -23.70 32.45
C SER A 311 -19.56 -22.31 31.80
N VAL A 312 -18.61 -21.45 32.20
CA VAL A 312 -18.35 -20.13 31.63
C VAL A 312 -17.69 -20.32 30.26
N MET A 313 -18.27 -19.68 29.23
CA MET A 313 -17.60 -19.53 27.95
C MET A 313 -16.63 -18.36 28.01
N THR A 314 -15.38 -18.60 27.65
CA THR A 314 -14.39 -17.55 27.43
C THR A 314 -14.20 -17.34 25.93
N VAL A 315 -14.11 -16.07 25.52
CA VAL A 315 -13.72 -15.73 24.15
C VAL A 315 -12.25 -16.06 24.04
N LYS A 316 -11.87 -16.95 23.14
CA LYS A 316 -10.46 -17.26 22.90
C LYS A 316 -9.87 -16.33 21.87
N GLU A 317 -10.61 -16.12 20.78
CA GLU A 317 -10.14 -15.36 19.62
C GLU A 317 -11.33 -14.84 18.82
N VAL A 318 -11.20 -13.64 18.25
CA VAL A 318 -12.12 -13.14 17.22
C VAL A 318 -11.33 -13.00 15.92
N THR A 319 -11.57 -13.90 14.98
CA THR A 319 -10.93 -13.89 13.66
C THR A 319 -11.78 -13.08 12.67
N ASN A 320 -11.14 -12.59 11.61
CA ASN A 320 -11.77 -11.78 10.56
C ASN A 320 -12.42 -10.49 11.07
N TRP A 321 -11.92 -9.92 12.17
CA TRP A 321 -12.41 -8.66 12.68
C TRP A 321 -11.98 -7.50 11.77
N ASN A 322 -12.92 -7.01 10.97
CA ASN A 322 -12.66 -5.89 10.08
C ASN A 322 -13.76 -4.82 10.09
N LEU A 323 -14.80 -5.03 10.91
CA LEU A 323 -15.98 -4.17 10.95
C LEU A 323 -15.62 -2.74 11.36
N ASP A 324 -14.65 -2.55 12.25
CA ASP A 324 -14.17 -1.24 12.64
C ASP A 324 -13.76 -0.37 11.45
N ASN A 325 -12.99 -0.95 10.53
CA ASN A 325 -12.49 -0.24 9.37
C ASN A 325 -13.56 -0.11 8.30
N CYS A 326 -14.40 -1.14 8.14
CA CYS A 326 -15.41 -1.21 7.11
C CYS A 326 -16.72 -0.50 7.46
N ALA A 327 -16.96 -0.15 8.73
CA ALA A 327 -18.21 0.45 9.18
C ALA A 327 -18.66 1.67 8.36
N PRO A 328 -17.80 2.65 8.01
CA PRO A 328 -18.20 3.76 7.16
C PRO A 328 -18.66 3.32 5.77
N PHE A 329 -17.99 2.31 5.19
CA PHE A 329 -18.40 1.73 3.92
C PHE A 329 -19.73 0.98 4.05
N CYS A 330 -19.89 0.12 5.07
CA CYS A 330 -21.09 -0.67 5.27
C CYS A 330 -22.33 0.24 5.37
N VAL A 331 -22.26 1.28 6.20
CA VAL A 331 -23.36 2.23 6.35
C VAL A 331 -23.62 2.97 5.05
N ALA A 332 -22.60 3.53 4.38
CA ALA A 332 -22.80 4.23 3.11
C ALA A 332 -23.36 3.33 1.99
N PHE A 333 -22.93 2.08 1.94
CA PHE A 333 -23.40 1.09 0.98
C PHE A 333 -24.85 0.69 1.23
N LEU A 334 -25.24 0.46 2.49
CA LEU A 334 -26.62 0.16 2.85
C LEU A 334 -27.53 1.38 2.71
N THR A 335 -27.04 2.59 3.01
CA THR A 335 -27.76 3.85 2.75
C THR A 335 -28.08 4.00 1.28
N THR A 336 -27.10 3.70 0.43
CA THR A 336 -27.31 3.70 -1.02
C THR A 336 -28.40 2.70 -1.42
N LEU A 337 -28.31 1.46 -0.95
CA LEU A 337 -29.19 0.38 -1.39
C LEU A 337 -30.63 0.59 -0.92
N SER A 338 -30.81 1.01 0.32
CA SER A 338 -32.12 1.27 0.93
C SER A 338 -32.70 2.64 0.58
N GLY A 339 -31.85 3.59 0.15
CA GLY A 339 -32.22 5.01 0.02
C GLY A 339 -32.32 5.75 1.35
N SER A 340 -31.97 5.12 2.50
CA SER A 340 -32.10 5.71 3.83
C SER A 340 -30.86 5.48 4.70
N ALA A 341 -30.43 6.51 5.41
CA ALA A 341 -29.35 6.40 6.40
C ALA A 341 -29.85 5.83 7.75
N ASP A 342 -31.16 5.64 7.90
CA ASP A 342 -31.76 5.07 9.10
C ASP A 342 -31.55 3.54 9.13
N ILE A 343 -31.14 3.03 10.29
CA ILE A 343 -30.88 1.59 10.46
C ILE A 343 -32.14 0.74 10.29
N TYR A 344 -33.31 1.23 10.70
CA TYR A 344 -34.56 0.47 10.60
C TYR A 344 -34.94 0.27 9.14
N ASP A 345 -34.86 1.34 8.33
CA ASP A 345 -35.11 1.25 6.89
C ASP A 345 -34.10 0.32 6.21
N GLN A 346 -32.83 0.35 6.62
CA GLN A 346 -31.81 -0.56 6.09
C GLN A 346 -32.08 -2.03 6.45
N LEU A 347 -32.55 -2.32 7.66
CA LEU A 347 -32.90 -3.68 8.07
C LEU A 347 -34.16 -4.18 7.36
N LEU A 348 -35.20 -3.34 7.24
CA LEU A 348 -36.39 -3.66 6.44
C LEU A 348 -36.04 -3.89 4.97
N PHE A 349 -35.11 -3.09 4.42
CA PHE A 349 -34.60 -3.30 3.08
C PHE A 349 -33.90 -4.67 2.95
N ILE A 350 -33.08 -5.07 3.92
CA ILE A 350 -32.40 -6.38 3.91
C ILE A 350 -33.40 -7.53 4.01
N GLU A 351 -34.45 -7.40 4.80
CA GLU A 351 -35.54 -8.39 4.86
C GLU A 351 -36.22 -8.56 3.50
N SER A 352 -36.39 -7.46 2.74
CA SER A 352 -37.07 -7.43 1.44
C SER A 352 -36.15 -7.52 0.22
N ILE A 353 -34.83 -7.65 0.41
CA ILE A 353 -33.85 -7.63 -0.68
C ILE A 353 -34.03 -8.82 -1.64
N ASP A 354 -33.84 -8.58 -2.94
CA ASP A 354 -34.01 -9.61 -3.95
C ASP A 354 -33.05 -10.80 -3.76
N ALA A 355 -33.48 -11.98 -4.18
CA ALA A 355 -32.75 -13.22 -3.94
C ALA A 355 -31.35 -13.24 -4.58
N ALA A 356 -31.12 -12.53 -5.69
CA ALA A 356 -29.82 -12.49 -6.35
C ALA A 356 -28.84 -11.64 -5.52
N THR A 357 -29.27 -10.48 -5.02
CA THR A 357 -28.47 -9.64 -4.13
C THR A 357 -28.25 -10.32 -2.77
N ARG A 358 -29.26 -11.00 -2.24
CA ARG A 358 -29.11 -11.78 -1.00
C ARG A 358 -28.02 -12.83 -1.13
N ARG A 359 -28.02 -13.62 -2.22
CA ARG A 359 -26.95 -14.61 -2.49
C ARG A 359 -25.57 -13.98 -2.63
N LEU A 360 -25.50 -12.79 -3.21
CA LEU A 360 -24.24 -12.07 -3.39
C LEU A 360 -23.63 -11.63 -2.05
N LEU A 361 -24.47 -11.16 -1.12
CA LEU A 361 -24.05 -10.65 0.18
C LEU A 361 -24.04 -11.75 1.26
N GLU A 362 -24.34 -13.00 0.90
CA GLU A 362 -24.38 -14.13 1.81
C GLU A 362 -22.99 -14.37 2.43
N GLY A 363 -22.94 -14.57 3.75
CA GLY A 363 -21.70 -14.72 4.49
C GLY A 363 -20.93 -13.41 4.73
N THR A 364 -21.54 -12.25 4.44
CA THR A 364 -20.96 -10.93 4.70
C THR A 364 -21.69 -10.22 5.83
N ALA A 365 -21.00 -9.29 6.48
CA ALA A 365 -21.55 -8.43 7.53
C ALA A 365 -22.70 -7.51 7.04
N LEU A 366 -22.91 -7.40 5.72
CA LEU A 366 -23.96 -6.57 5.12
C LEU A 366 -25.35 -7.23 5.16
N LEU A 367 -25.44 -8.51 5.56
CA LEU A 367 -26.71 -9.21 5.78
C LEU A 367 -26.92 -9.64 7.24
N ASP A 368 -26.00 -9.29 8.14
CA ASP A 368 -26.10 -9.66 9.55
C ASP A 368 -26.55 -8.45 10.38
N GLU A 369 -27.73 -8.54 10.98
CA GLU A 369 -28.38 -7.42 11.69
C GLU A 369 -27.51 -6.84 12.80
N LEU A 370 -26.77 -7.70 13.52
CA LEU A 370 -25.89 -7.29 14.61
C LEU A 370 -24.64 -6.59 14.09
N CYS A 371 -24.03 -7.12 13.02
CA CYS A 371 -22.91 -6.45 12.35
C CYS A 371 -23.30 -5.09 11.79
N ILE A 372 -24.50 -4.96 11.24
CA ILE A 372 -25.04 -3.69 10.73
C ILE A 372 -25.23 -2.70 11.87
N ALA A 373 -25.88 -3.12 12.96
CA ALA A 373 -26.05 -2.28 14.14
C ALA A 373 -24.71 -1.83 14.73
N TYR A 374 -23.71 -2.72 14.76
CA TYR A 374 -22.35 -2.37 15.14
C TYR A 374 -21.73 -1.34 14.17
N CYS A 375 -21.87 -1.52 12.86
CA CYS A 375 -21.35 -0.58 11.87
C CYS A 375 -21.99 0.81 11.99
N HIS A 376 -23.29 0.88 12.27
CA HIS A 376 -24.01 2.13 12.56
C HIS A 376 -23.47 2.80 13.84
N LEU A 377 -23.36 2.04 14.93
CA LEU A 377 -22.78 2.52 16.18
C LEU A 377 -21.39 3.10 15.93
N ARG A 378 -20.54 2.37 15.21
CA ARG A 378 -19.18 2.76 14.88
C ARG A 378 -19.11 4.00 13.98
N HIS A 379 -19.95 4.08 12.95
CA HIS A 379 -19.99 5.19 12.00
C HIS A 379 -20.46 6.50 12.65
N PHE A 380 -21.57 6.47 13.39
CA PHE A 380 -22.21 7.68 13.94
C PHE A 380 -21.69 8.11 15.31
N SER A 381 -21.00 7.22 16.02
CA SER A 381 -20.36 7.59 17.28
C SER A 381 -19.22 8.60 17.09
N GLY A 382 -18.75 8.84 15.86
CA GLY A 382 -17.58 9.70 15.60
C GLY A 382 -16.31 9.25 16.32
N VAL A 383 -16.38 8.10 17.00
CA VAL A 383 -15.32 7.55 17.81
C VAL A 383 -14.25 7.14 16.84
N LYS A 384 -13.09 7.76 16.94
CA LYS A 384 -11.88 7.11 16.46
C LYS A 384 -11.51 6.16 17.59
N CYS A 385 -11.77 4.86 17.47
CA CYS A 385 -11.17 3.91 18.43
C CYS A 385 -9.69 3.91 18.08
N TYR A 386 -8.94 4.76 18.75
CA TYR A 386 -7.53 4.57 18.97
C TYR A 386 -7.47 4.00 20.38
N GLY A 387 -7.55 2.69 20.45
CA GLY A 387 -7.71 1.99 21.71
C GLY A 387 -9.11 2.05 22.28
N GLU A 388 -9.18 1.93 23.59
CA GLU A 388 -9.54 0.66 24.21
C GLU A 388 -10.78 0.87 25.15
N HIS A 389 -11.19 2.12 25.36
CA HIS A 389 -12.50 2.46 25.96
C HIS A 389 -13.51 3.01 24.95
N LEU A 390 -14.74 2.48 25.04
CA LEU A 390 -15.88 2.86 24.21
C LEU A 390 -16.68 4.01 24.84
N PHE A 391 -16.25 5.27 24.62
CA PHE A 391 -17.09 6.43 24.94
C PHE A 391 -17.67 7.04 23.67
N ILE A 392 -19.00 6.97 23.54
CA ILE A 392 -19.75 7.36 22.35
C ILE A 392 -19.99 8.88 22.37
N LYS A 393 -19.26 9.65 21.55
CA LYS A 393 -19.59 11.07 21.31
C LYS A 393 -20.62 11.17 20.18
N ILE A 394 -21.89 11.30 20.55
CA ILE A 394 -23.01 11.18 19.62
C ILE A 394 -23.05 12.38 18.66
N SER A 395 -22.79 12.12 17.38
CA SER A 395 -22.90 13.14 16.32
C SER A 395 -24.31 13.24 15.74
N ASN A 396 -25.08 12.14 15.82
CA ASN A 396 -26.48 12.05 15.38
C ASN A 396 -27.29 11.16 16.36
N PRO A 397 -28.10 11.74 17.27
CA PRO A 397 -28.78 10.99 18.33
C PRO A 397 -29.99 10.17 17.89
N HIS A 398 -30.46 10.28 16.64
CA HIS A 398 -31.68 9.60 16.19
C HIS A 398 -31.45 8.15 15.70
N SER A 399 -30.30 7.85 15.11
CA SER A 399 -29.97 6.49 14.61
C SER A 399 -29.44 5.54 15.70
N LEU A 400 -28.85 6.10 16.76
CA LEU A 400 -28.19 5.35 17.83
C LEU A 400 -29.14 4.53 18.74
N PRO A 401 -30.30 5.04 19.19
CA PRO A 401 -31.20 4.32 20.09
C PRO A 401 -31.69 3.01 19.49
N HIS A 402 -31.87 2.97 18.16
CA HIS A 402 -32.30 1.78 17.44
C HIS A 402 -31.16 0.75 17.31
N ALA A 403 -29.98 1.18 16.89
CA ALA A 403 -28.80 0.32 16.86
C ALA A 403 -28.53 -0.29 18.25
N MET A 404 -28.54 0.53 19.31
CA MET A 404 -28.38 0.05 20.68
C MET A 404 -29.50 -0.91 21.12
N LYS A 405 -30.75 -0.66 20.72
CA LYS A 405 -31.87 -1.57 21.02
C LYS A 405 -31.70 -2.92 20.32
N ILE A 406 -31.26 -2.95 19.07
CA ILE A 406 -30.98 -4.20 18.32
C ILE A 406 -29.85 -4.96 19.00
N LEU A 407 -28.76 -4.29 19.36
CA LEU A 407 -27.65 -4.92 20.07
C LEU A 407 -28.07 -5.44 21.45
N THR A 408 -28.84 -4.66 22.21
CA THR A 408 -29.36 -5.05 23.52
C THR A 408 -30.35 -6.22 23.41
N ARG A 409 -31.23 -6.21 22.41
CA ARG A 409 -32.16 -7.31 22.14
C ARG A 409 -31.41 -8.58 21.79
N GLY A 410 -30.39 -8.48 20.91
CA GLY A 410 -29.47 -9.58 20.65
C GLY A 410 -28.95 -10.15 21.96
N LEU A 411 -28.31 -9.32 22.79
CA LEU A 411 -27.78 -9.70 24.10
C LEU A 411 -28.82 -10.38 25.02
N CYS A 412 -30.07 -9.88 25.08
CA CYS A 412 -31.13 -10.44 25.92
C CYS A 412 -31.69 -11.78 25.40
N GLU A 413 -31.78 -11.98 24.09
CA GLU A 413 -32.27 -13.25 23.52
C GLU A 413 -31.28 -14.41 23.79
N PHE A 414 -29.97 -14.12 23.98
CA PHE A 414 -28.95 -15.13 24.31
C PHE A 414 -28.94 -15.59 25.77
N THR A 415 -29.31 -14.72 26.72
CA THR A 415 -29.26 -15.08 28.15
C THR A 415 -30.40 -16.00 28.57
N ILE A 416 -31.45 -16.15 27.73
CA ILE A 416 -32.71 -16.78 28.15
C ILE A 416 -32.90 -18.21 27.59
N SER A 417 -32.31 -18.61 26.45
CA SER A 417 -32.32 -20.03 26.03
C SER A 417 -31.37 -20.34 24.84
N PRO A 418 -30.51 -21.38 24.91
CA PRO A 418 -29.78 -21.87 23.73
C PRO A 418 -30.74 -22.58 22.77
N ILE A 419 -30.94 -22.04 21.57
CA ILE A 419 -31.78 -22.64 20.53
C ILE A 419 -30.95 -23.67 19.73
N PRO A 420 -31.36 -24.95 19.62
CA PRO A 420 -30.63 -25.93 18.83
C PRO A 420 -30.77 -25.67 17.33
N GLY A 421 -29.64 -25.52 16.60
CA GLY A 421 -29.61 -25.56 15.12
C GLY A 421 -29.29 -24.23 14.42
N ARG A 422 -29.30 -23.10 15.12
CA ARG A 422 -28.61 -21.86 14.69
C ARG A 422 -27.23 -21.89 15.35
N ASP A 423 -26.17 -21.39 14.70
CA ASP A 423 -24.87 -21.25 15.36
C ASP A 423 -24.90 -20.06 16.34
N SER A 424 -25.78 -20.14 17.34
CA SER A 424 -26.18 -19.11 18.32
C SER A 424 -25.11 -18.84 19.38
N ARG A 425 -23.85 -19.15 19.07
CA ARG A 425 -22.66 -19.08 19.94
C ARG A 425 -21.83 -17.82 19.71
N PHE A 426 -22.21 -17.03 18.70
CA PHE A 426 -21.46 -15.91 18.15
C PHE A 426 -21.56 -14.61 18.97
N ASP A 427 -22.73 -14.33 19.57
CA ASP A 427 -23.13 -12.95 19.86
C ASP A 427 -22.80 -12.44 21.28
N LEU A 428 -22.78 -13.30 22.30
CA LEU A 428 -22.45 -12.87 23.69
C LEU A 428 -20.94 -12.59 23.88
N LEU A 429 -20.11 -13.33 23.12
CA LEU A 429 -18.65 -13.29 23.17
C LEU A 429 -18.07 -12.19 22.29
N PHE A 430 -18.77 -11.86 21.19
CA PHE A 430 -18.55 -10.67 20.36
C PHE A 430 -18.56 -9.39 21.20
N PHE A 431 -19.52 -9.24 22.12
CA PHE A 431 -19.64 -8.04 22.97
C PHE A 431 -18.65 -8.00 24.15
N ALA A 432 -18.32 -9.14 24.76
CA ALA A 432 -17.30 -9.19 25.81
C ALA A 432 -15.89 -8.83 25.28
N SER A 433 -15.61 -9.11 24.01
CA SER A 433 -14.36 -8.71 23.32
C SER A 433 -14.35 -7.24 22.88
N ILE A 434 -15.50 -6.61 22.67
CA ILE A 434 -15.61 -5.17 22.34
C ILE A 434 -15.35 -4.28 23.57
N LEU A 435 -15.58 -4.79 24.78
CA LEU A 435 -15.57 -4.01 26.03
C LEU A 435 -14.35 -4.21 26.93
N LYS A 436 -13.49 -5.20 26.65
CA LYS A 436 -12.19 -5.32 27.31
C LYS A 436 -11.16 -4.79 26.36
N THR A 437 -10.41 -3.77 26.78
CA THR A 437 -9.01 -3.43 26.42
C THR A 437 -8.73 -1.98 26.98
N ASP A 438 -7.51 -1.59 27.42
CA ASP A 438 -6.98 -0.24 27.86
C ASP A 438 -5.86 0.37 26.94
N VAL A 439 -5.83 1.69 26.59
CA VAL A 439 -4.73 2.30 25.76
C VAL A 439 -4.13 3.59 26.29
N VAL A 440 -2.82 3.70 26.01
CA VAL A 440 -1.86 4.74 26.36
C VAL A 440 -1.36 5.49 25.11
N SER A 441 -1.35 6.82 25.15
CA SER A 441 -0.62 7.65 24.18
C SER A 441 0.73 8.08 24.76
N LEU A 442 1.81 7.98 23.97
CA LEU A 442 3.19 8.29 24.37
C LEU A 442 3.66 9.59 23.71
N SER A 443 4.01 10.60 24.50
CA SER A 443 4.82 11.75 24.05
C SER A 443 6.20 11.63 24.69
N LEU A 444 7.28 11.76 23.92
CA LEU A 444 8.64 11.62 24.44
C LEU A 444 9.29 12.99 24.70
N ASN A 445 9.94 13.13 25.84
CA ASN A 445 10.72 14.30 26.22
C ASN A 445 12.19 13.90 26.38
N CYS A 446 13.12 14.62 25.73
CA CYS A 446 14.55 14.38 25.84
C CYS A 446 15.24 15.56 26.56
N GLY A 447 15.86 15.32 27.71
CA GLY A 447 16.48 16.38 28.52
C GLY A 447 17.97 16.63 28.23
N TRP A 448 18.35 17.87 27.87
CA TRP A 448 19.66 18.51 28.14
C TRP A 448 19.52 20.05 28.08
N THR A 449 20.42 20.82 28.71
CA THR A 449 20.51 22.29 28.63
C THR A 449 21.61 22.70 27.63
N PRO A 450 21.45 23.66 26.68
CA PRO A 450 20.55 24.83 26.76
C PRO A 450 19.18 24.76 26.11
N VAL A 451 18.88 23.69 25.37
CA VAL A 451 17.67 23.63 24.53
C VAL A 451 17.00 22.28 24.75
N ARG A 452 15.97 22.25 25.61
CA ARG A 452 15.10 21.07 25.75
C ARG A 452 14.28 20.90 24.47
N SER A 453 14.45 19.76 23.81
CA SER A 453 13.74 19.42 22.59
C SER A 453 12.69 18.35 22.88
N THR A 454 11.41 18.72 22.78
CA THR A 454 10.32 17.73 22.76
C THR A 454 10.16 17.17 21.36
N SER A 455 10.31 15.86 21.20
CA SER A 455 10.05 15.15 19.94
C SER A 455 8.99 14.08 20.21
N GLY A 456 7.76 14.30 19.75
CA GLY A 456 6.75 13.24 19.80
C GLY A 456 7.04 12.23 18.69
N LEU A 457 7.50 11.05 19.08
CA LEU A 457 7.65 9.92 18.16
C LEU A 457 6.30 9.19 18.07
N ASN A 458 5.66 9.25 16.90
CA ASN A 458 4.58 8.34 16.59
C ASN A 458 5.20 7.04 16.05
N PHE A 459 5.28 6.02 16.91
CA PHE A 459 5.91 4.73 16.63
C PHE A 459 5.37 4.00 15.37
N GLY A 460 4.26 4.47 14.79
CA GLY A 460 3.69 3.90 13.57
C GLY A 460 4.26 4.42 12.23
N GLU A 461 5.09 5.48 12.21
CA GLU A 461 5.40 6.19 10.94
C GLU A 461 6.89 6.29 10.53
N PHE A 462 7.87 5.84 11.32
CA PHE A 462 9.30 5.98 11.00
C PHE A 462 10.09 4.66 10.96
N GLY A 463 11.06 4.58 10.03
CA GLY A 463 11.98 3.45 9.91
C GLY A 463 13.03 3.44 11.03
N ARG A 464 13.26 2.27 11.65
CA ARG A 464 14.13 2.10 12.84
C ARG A 464 15.56 2.64 12.71
N ARG A 465 16.13 2.75 11.50
CA ARG A 465 17.55 3.13 11.28
C ARG A 465 17.81 4.63 11.23
N GLU A 466 16.89 5.45 10.72
CA GLU A 466 17.13 6.90 10.58
C GLU A 466 16.95 7.61 11.92
N THR A 467 16.00 7.13 12.73
CA THR A 467 15.69 7.66 14.06
C THR A 467 16.83 7.51 15.06
N SER A 468 17.61 6.42 15.01
CA SER A 468 18.75 6.20 15.91
C SER A 468 19.94 7.10 15.60
N GLU A 469 20.17 7.45 14.33
CA GLU A 469 21.25 8.39 14.02
C GLU A 469 20.87 9.84 14.36
N GLU A 470 19.59 10.21 14.22
CA GLU A 470 19.12 11.56 14.53
C GLU A 470 19.06 11.88 16.02
N ILE A 471 18.50 10.98 16.84
CA ILE A 471 18.43 11.15 18.30
C ILE A 471 19.84 11.39 18.88
N TYR A 472 20.85 10.73 18.30
CA TYR A 472 22.22 10.77 18.81
C TYR A 472 23.10 11.82 18.14
N ARG A 473 22.79 12.27 16.91
CA ARG A 473 23.34 13.53 16.41
C ARG A 473 22.96 14.72 17.29
N TRP A 474 21.86 14.62 18.05
CA TRP A 474 21.35 15.72 18.86
C TRP A 474 21.85 15.71 20.31
N CYS A 475 22.31 14.57 20.83
CA CYS A 475 22.69 14.43 22.23
C CYS A 475 24.01 13.63 22.39
N PRO A 476 25.11 14.23 22.86
CA PRO A 476 26.29 13.49 23.27
C PRO A 476 25.95 12.56 24.46
N ALA A 477 26.50 11.34 24.42
CA ALA A 477 25.96 10.10 24.98
C ALA A 477 25.64 10.01 26.49
N ASN A 478 25.91 11.03 27.30
CA ASN A 478 26.08 10.83 28.74
C ASN A 478 24.92 11.30 29.63
N ASN A 479 23.84 11.89 29.10
CA ASN A 479 22.73 12.41 29.92
C ASN A 479 21.39 12.48 29.18
N ILE A 480 21.06 11.49 28.35
CA ILE A 480 19.72 11.42 27.74
C ILE A 480 18.76 10.84 28.78
N SER A 481 17.70 11.57 29.12
CA SER A 481 16.53 10.99 29.77
C SER A 481 15.39 10.98 28.78
N ILE A 482 14.60 9.92 28.79
CA ILE A 482 13.37 9.83 28.01
C ILE A 482 12.22 9.69 28.98
N ASP A 483 11.40 10.72 29.01
CA ASP A 483 10.18 10.74 29.80
C ASP A 483 8.95 10.61 28.89
N VAL A 484 7.89 10.00 29.40
CA VAL A 484 6.60 9.83 28.71
C VAL A 484 5.48 10.56 29.41
N LEU A 485 4.67 11.27 28.64
CA LEU A 485 3.40 11.82 29.10
C LEU A 485 2.27 10.90 28.65
N LEU A 486 1.57 10.31 29.62
CA LEU A 486 0.39 9.50 29.37
C LEU A 486 -0.84 10.38 29.53
N TYR A 487 -1.66 10.45 28.49
CA TYR A 487 -2.85 11.29 28.52
C TYR A 487 -4.00 10.69 27.72
N ASP A 488 -5.21 11.03 28.15
CA ASP A 488 -6.41 10.88 27.36
C ASP A 488 -6.60 12.13 26.47
N CYS A 489 -6.84 11.91 25.18
CA CYS A 489 -7.16 12.97 24.22
C CYS A 489 -8.38 13.83 24.62
N TYR A 490 -9.24 13.35 25.52
CA TYR A 490 -10.37 14.12 26.06
C TYR A 490 -9.95 15.19 27.06
N HIS A 491 -8.84 14.98 27.78
CA HIS A 491 -8.30 15.93 28.74
C HIS A 491 -7.54 17.07 28.06
N LEU A 492 -7.26 16.95 26.76
CA LEU A 492 -6.45 17.92 26.03
C LEU A 492 -7.26 18.77 25.05
N ALA A 493 -6.76 19.98 24.85
CA ALA A 493 -7.15 20.94 23.84
C ALA A 493 -5.90 21.56 23.19
N TYR A 494 -6.08 22.12 22.00
CA TYR A 494 -5.04 22.85 21.30
C TYR A 494 -5.35 24.35 21.32
N ILE A 495 -4.39 25.13 21.79
CA ILE A 495 -4.41 26.59 21.74
C ILE A 495 -3.73 26.99 20.44
N GLY A 496 -4.51 27.43 19.45
CA GLY A 496 -3.97 27.84 18.15
C GLY A 496 -3.34 29.22 18.22
N VAL A 497 -2.10 29.35 17.75
CA VAL A 497 -1.37 30.62 17.62
C VAL A 497 -1.29 30.99 16.15
N GLY A 498 -1.93 32.10 15.79
CA GLY A 498 -1.92 32.65 14.44
C GLY A 498 -0.69 33.50 14.14
N LYS A 499 -0.53 33.91 12.88
CA LYS A 499 0.65 34.69 12.43
C LYS A 499 0.81 36.05 13.13
N ALA A 500 -0.30 36.63 13.58
CA ALA A 500 -0.34 37.93 14.23
C ALA A 500 -0.35 37.83 15.76
N ASP A 501 -0.38 36.60 16.29
CA ASP A 501 -0.60 36.34 17.72
C ASP A 501 0.68 35.83 18.37
N SER A 502 0.79 36.04 19.68
CA SER A 502 1.75 35.34 20.53
C SER A 502 1.01 34.38 21.43
N PHE A 503 1.62 33.23 21.73
CA PHE A 503 1.11 32.32 22.74
C PHE A 503 1.10 33.02 24.11
N GLU A 504 -0.02 33.04 24.81
CA GLU A 504 -0.10 33.51 26.20
C GLU A 504 -0.58 32.36 27.08
N ALA A 505 0.21 31.98 28.08
CA ALA A 505 -0.15 30.90 29.00
C ALA A 505 -1.24 31.31 30.01
N THR A 506 -1.44 32.62 30.21
CA THR A 506 -2.37 33.15 31.22
C THR A 506 -3.82 32.77 30.90
N GLY A 507 -4.52 32.20 31.87
CA GLY A 507 -5.91 31.74 31.71
C GLY A 507 -6.05 30.41 30.96
N HIS A 508 -4.93 29.76 30.64
CA HIS A 508 -4.88 28.43 30.05
C HIS A 508 -4.05 27.49 30.92
N PHE A 509 -4.16 26.19 30.66
CA PHE A 509 -3.39 25.15 31.36
C PHE A 509 -2.49 24.38 30.37
N PRO A 510 -1.53 25.06 29.72
CA PRO A 510 -0.64 24.45 28.74
C PRO A 510 0.23 23.36 29.39
N ILE A 511 0.44 22.26 28.66
CA ILE A 511 1.22 21.12 29.14
C ILE A 511 2.69 21.53 29.24
N LEU A 512 3.19 21.57 30.48
CA LEU A 512 4.58 21.87 30.79
C LEU A 512 5.47 20.76 30.23
N ALA A 513 6.38 21.11 29.32
CA ALA A 513 7.42 20.21 28.80
C ALA A 513 8.72 20.30 29.61
N GLY A 514 8.84 21.29 30.49
CA GLY A 514 10.01 21.49 31.33
C GLY A 514 10.39 22.95 31.48
N TYR A 515 11.66 23.19 31.74
CA TYR A 515 12.23 24.53 31.95
C TYR A 515 13.50 24.74 31.13
N ASP A 516 13.69 25.94 30.58
CA ASP A 516 14.95 26.33 29.95
C ASP A 516 16.05 26.61 30.98
N GLU A 517 17.26 26.99 30.53
CA GLU A 517 18.39 27.30 31.42
C GLU A 517 18.14 28.46 32.38
N SER A 518 17.27 29.39 31.99
CA SER A 518 16.90 30.53 32.81
C SER A 518 15.78 30.20 33.80
N GLY A 519 15.33 28.95 33.85
CA GLY A 519 14.22 28.51 34.69
C GLY A 519 12.84 28.93 34.17
N ARG A 520 12.73 29.32 32.89
CA ARG A 520 11.43 29.66 32.28
C ARG A 520 10.73 28.42 31.79
N ALA A 521 9.42 28.34 32.03
CA ALA A 521 8.58 27.23 31.60
C ALA A 521 8.53 27.10 30.07
N LEU A 522 8.71 25.88 29.59
CA LEU A 522 8.56 25.46 28.20
C LEU A 522 7.29 24.63 28.07
N PHE A 523 6.47 24.91 27.06
CA PHE A 523 5.18 24.26 26.84
C PHE A 523 5.19 23.43 25.56
N CYS A 524 4.52 22.27 25.61
CA CYS A 524 4.43 21.35 24.48
C CYS A 524 3.62 21.97 23.33
N ALA A 525 4.20 22.01 22.13
CA ALA A 525 3.61 22.63 20.95
C ALA A 525 3.75 21.75 19.69
N GLU A 526 2.87 21.96 18.72
CA GLU A 526 2.83 21.31 17.41
C GLU A 526 3.00 22.38 16.32
N GLY A 527 3.94 22.16 15.39
CA GLY A 527 4.13 23.01 14.22
C GLY A 527 2.95 22.97 13.22
N ASP A 528 2.98 23.81 12.18
CA ASP A 528 1.93 23.84 11.16
C ASP A 528 1.85 22.51 10.39
N ARG A 529 0.63 22.01 10.14
CA ARG A 529 0.34 20.70 9.53
C ARG A 529 0.86 20.56 8.10
N SER A 530 1.18 21.66 7.44
CA SER A 530 1.74 21.63 6.08
C SER A 530 3.12 20.98 6.03
N VAL A 531 3.81 20.81 7.16
CA VAL A 531 5.22 20.37 7.20
C VAL A 531 5.40 19.17 8.14
N SER A 532 4.65 18.08 7.92
CA SER A 532 4.65 16.86 8.77
C SER A 532 4.34 17.15 10.26
N TRP A 533 3.96 16.14 11.04
CA TRP A 533 3.50 16.38 12.42
C TRP A 533 4.72 16.46 13.34
N ARG A 534 5.06 17.67 13.82
CA ARG A 534 6.33 17.89 14.53
C ARG A 534 6.06 18.60 15.84
N TRP A 535 6.40 17.91 16.91
CA TRP A 535 6.35 18.46 18.25
C TRP A 535 7.57 19.33 18.50
N THR A 536 7.40 20.37 19.30
CA THR A 536 8.43 21.26 19.79
C THR A 536 7.99 21.89 21.10
N SER A 537 8.86 22.69 21.72
CA SER A 537 8.55 23.42 22.92
C SER A 537 8.58 24.92 22.66
N VAL A 538 7.70 25.68 23.32
CA VAL A 538 7.62 27.14 23.20
C VAL A 538 7.59 27.79 24.57
N LEU A 539 8.12 29.00 24.67
CA LEU A 539 8.01 29.83 25.87
C LEU A 539 6.67 30.58 25.90
N ASP A 540 6.22 31.00 27.08
CA ASP A 540 5.17 32.01 27.19
C ASP A 540 5.55 33.26 26.36
N ARG A 541 4.57 33.85 25.69
CA ARG A 541 4.69 34.99 24.75
C ARG A 541 5.45 34.70 23.45
N SER A 542 5.70 33.43 23.12
CA SER A 542 6.31 33.08 21.83
C SER A 542 5.35 33.35 20.67
N SER A 543 5.79 34.04 19.63
CA SER A 543 5.06 34.19 18.35
C SER A 543 5.59 33.26 17.25
N ILE A 544 6.64 32.49 17.56
CA ILE A 544 7.31 31.59 16.62
C ILE A 544 7.61 30.27 17.35
N ALA A 545 7.22 29.16 16.74
CA ALA A 545 7.69 27.84 17.14
C ALA A 545 8.84 27.42 16.23
N ILE A 546 9.95 26.99 16.82
CA ILE A 546 11.12 26.46 16.09
C ILE A 546 11.07 24.94 16.21
N PHE A 547 11.06 24.22 15.10
CA PHE A 547 11.08 22.76 15.06
C PHE A 547 12.07 22.28 14.01
N LYS A 548 12.63 21.08 14.15
CA LYS A 548 13.46 20.47 13.10
C LYS A 548 12.60 19.69 12.14
N ASP A 549 12.79 19.82 10.83
CA ASP A 549 12.11 19.06 9.76
C ASP A 549 12.72 17.66 9.53
N VAL A 550 12.17 16.86 8.58
CA VAL A 550 12.51 15.42 8.42
C VAL A 550 13.97 15.22 8.01
N PHE A 551 14.65 16.30 7.65
CA PHE A 551 16.05 16.33 7.29
C PHE A 551 16.92 16.86 8.44
N GLY A 552 16.32 17.10 9.62
CA GLY A 552 16.96 17.71 10.77
C GLY A 552 17.15 19.22 10.65
N GLU A 553 16.64 19.88 9.59
CA GLU A 553 16.80 21.33 9.40
C GLU A 553 15.86 22.10 10.32
N GLN A 554 16.37 23.12 11.00
CA GLN A 554 15.51 24.00 11.80
C GLN A 554 14.58 24.82 10.89
N ARG A 555 13.29 24.73 11.16
CA ARG A 555 12.23 25.53 10.58
C ARG A 555 11.58 26.36 11.68
N ALA A 556 11.24 27.59 11.33
CA ALA A 556 10.44 28.47 12.18
C ALA A 556 9.03 28.57 11.59
N SER A 557 8.01 28.48 12.43
CA SER A 557 6.62 28.74 12.03
C SER A 557 5.97 29.75 12.96
N GLN A 558 5.34 30.76 12.35
CA GLN A 558 4.45 31.71 13.02
C GLN A 558 3.04 31.13 13.24
N ARG A 559 2.78 29.92 12.75
CA ARG A 559 1.53 29.19 12.99
C ARG A 559 1.86 27.90 13.70
N PHE A 560 1.38 27.76 14.92
CA PHE A 560 1.60 26.57 15.72
C PHE A 560 0.45 26.41 16.71
N LYS A 561 0.42 25.28 17.41
CA LYS A 561 -0.58 25.00 18.42
C LYS A 561 0.12 24.60 19.71
N VAL A 562 -0.34 25.10 20.84
CA VAL A 562 0.16 24.67 22.16
C VAL A 562 -0.84 23.69 22.76
N LEU A 563 -0.34 22.56 23.25
CA LEU A 563 -1.14 21.56 23.92
C LEU A 563 -1.46 22.03 25.34
N GLY A 564 -2.72 21.95 25.77
CA GLY A 564 -3.13 22.30 27.13
C GLY A 564 -4.31 21.48 27.60
N LEU A 565 -4.62 21.54 28.90
CA LEU A 565 -5.80 20.89 29.44
C LEU A 565 -7.07 21.58 28.92
N ARG A 566 -8.10 20.77 28.66
CA ARG A 566 -9.43 21.24 28.27
C ARG A 566 -10.20 21.82 29.46
N PHE A 567 -9.94 21.29 30.65
CA PHE A 567 -10.65 21.63 31.88
C PHE A 567 -9.68 22.25 32.88
N ASP A 568 -10.22 23.02 33.81
CA ASP A 568 -9.43 23.47 34.95
C ASP A 568 -8.91 22.24 35.70
N PRO A 569 -7.61 22.17 36.06
CA PRO A 569 -7.07 21.10 36.89
C PRO A 569 -7.93 20.77 38.12
N SER A 570 -8.57 21.78 38.72
CA SER A 570 -9.44 21.61 39.88
C SER A 570 -10.80 20.96 39.59
N ASP A 571 -11.26 20.99 38.32
CA ASP A 571 -12.51 20.35 37.89
C ASP A 571 -12.33 18.85 37.62
N ILE A 572 -11.09 18.41 37.40
CA ILE A 572 -10.77 17.01 37.20
C ILE A 572 -10.72 16.37 38.58
N LYS A 573 -11.80 15.68 38.96
CA LYS A 573 -11.86 14.89 40.20
C LYS A 573 -10.58 14.06 40.28
N GLU A 574 -9.88 14.16 41.42
CA GLU A 574 -8.64 13.46 41.72
C GLU A 574 -8.70 12.02 41.19
N ASP A 575 -8.13 11.82 40.00
CA ASP A 575 -7.73 10.51 39.58
C ASP A 575 -6.57 10.17 40.51
N SER A 576 -6.52 8.95 41.05
CA SER A 576 -5.49 8.50 42.00
C SER A 576 -4.06 8.57 41.47
N ALA A 577 -3.88 9.10 40.25
CA ALA A 577 -2.64 9.25 39.54
C ALA A 577 -1.77 10.45 39.95
N SER A 578 -2.31 11.47 40.62
CA SER A 578 -1.53 12.64 41.05
C SER A 578 -0.56 12.36 42.20
N ASP A 579 -0.80 11.31 42.99
CA ASP A 579 -0.03 10.98 44.19
C ASP A 579 1.08 9.95 43.96
N PHE A 580 1.26 9.50 42.72
CA PHE A 580 2.32 8.56 42.39
C PHE A 580 3.69 9.23 42.44
N GLU A 581 4.51 8.77 43.40
CA GLU A 581 5.94 9.08 43.51
C GLU A 581 6.62 8.94 42.13
N GLY A 582 7.49 9.88 41.76
CA GLY A 582 8.20 9.89 40.46
C GLY A 582 7.61 10.78 39.36
N ALA A 583 6.47 11.44 39.59
CA ALA A 583 5.88 12.39 38.64
C ALA A 583 6.81 13.59 38.38
N LYS A 584 7.03 13.93 37.10
CA LYS A 584 7.80 15.12 36.68
C LYS A 584 6.92 16.15 35.99
N ASP A 585 7.21 17.42 36.23
CA ASP A 585 6.62 18.56 35.52
C ASP A 585 5.08 18.49 35.38
N PRO A 586 4.32 18.38 36.49
CA PRO A 586 2.87 18.17 36.43
C PRO A 586 2.11 19.39 35.89
N THR A 587 1.10 19.12 35.06
CA THR A 587 0.07 20.07 34.63
C THR A 587 -1.29 19.47 34.97
N GLY A 588 -1.80 19.79 36.17
CA GLY A 588 -2.99 19.16 36.73
C GLY A 588 -2.78 17.65 36.92
N PRO A 589 -3.68 16.77 36.44
CA PRO A 589 -3.53 15.33 36.58
C PRO A 589 -2.46 14.74 35.65
N LEU A 590 -2.05 15.49 34.61
CA LEU A 590 -1.06 15.02 33.63
C LEU A 590 0.34 15.33 34.10
N HIS A 591 1.24 14.35 33.99
CA HIS A 591 2.62 14.47 34.43
C HIS A 591 3.51 13.53 33.62
N TRP A 592 4.79 13.85 33.53
CA TRP A 592 5.77 13.05 32.82
C TRP A 592 6.31 11.93 33.72
N ARG A 593 6.62 10.79 33.11
CA ARG A 593 7.13 9.58 33.76
C ARG A 593 8.43 9.14 33.13
N SER A 594 9.44 8.84 33.93
CA SER A 594 10.73 8.39 33.43
C SER A 594 10.62 7.00 32.80
N VAL A 595 11.07 6.83 31.56
CA VAL A 595 11.15 5.52 30.89
C VAL A 595 12.59 5.03 30.83
N TRP A 596 13.52 5.93 30.55
CA TRP A 596 14.93 5.61 30.34
C TRP A 596 15.81 6.76 30.84
N PRO A 597 16.98 6.50 31.46
CA PRO A 597 17.62 5.20 31.65
C PRO A 597 17.08 4.40 32.84
N SER A 598 16.33 5.04 33.72
CA SER A 598 15.62 4.37 34.82
C SER A 598 14.13 4.46 34.58
N GLU A 599 13.49 3.31 34.48
CA GLU A 599 12.04 3.19 34.33
C GLU A 599 11.33 3.54 35.64
N ASP A 600 10.25 4.31 35.56
CA ASP A 600 9.33 4.53 36.66
C ASP A 600 8.47 3.26 36.87
N PRO A 601 8.54 2.60 38.04
CA PRO A 601 7.81 1.35 38.31
C PRO A 601 6.29 1.46 38.12
N SER A 602 5.73 2.67 38.27
CA SER A 602 4.30 2.92 38.10
C SER A 602 3.83 2.82 36.65
N LEU A 603 4.74 2.87 35.66
CA LEU A 603 4.37 2.77 34.25
C LEU A 603 3.65 1.48 33.92
N SER A 604 4.05 0.35 34.52
CA SER A 604 3.39 -0.94 34.31
C SER A 604 1.91 -0.93 34.72
N TYR A 605 1.59 -0.18 35.78
CA TYR A 605 0.23 0.00 36.28
C TYR A 605 -0.54 1.01 35.45
N ILE A 606 0.05 2.17 35.15
CA ILE A 606 -0.62 3.27 34.43
C ILE A 606 -0.86 2.89 32.96
N MET A 607 0.04 2.13 32.34
CA MET A 607 -0.03 1.83 30.91
C MET A 607 -0.92 0.63 30.54
N GLY A 608 -1.33 -0.15 31.53
CA GLY A 608 -1.85 -1.49 31.30
C GLY A 608 -0.79 -2.43 30.71
N GLU A 609 -1.05 -3.74 30.79
CA GLU A 609 -0.10 -4.78 30.40
C GLU A 609 0.35 -4.66 28.92
N PHE A 610 -0.58 -4.39 28.01
CA PHE A 610 -0.29 -4.32 26.57
C PHE A 610 0.57 -3.10 26.21
N GLY A 611 0.17 -1.90 26.64
CA GLY A 611 0.91 -0.66 26.39
C GLY A 611 2.31 -0.71 26.97
N TYR A 612 2.42 -1.25 28.19
CA TYR A 612 3.68 -1.47 28.87
C TYR A 612 4.58 -2.47 28.13
N ASN A 613 4.06 -3.66 27.77
CA ASN A 613 4.84 -4.68 27.07
C ASN A 613 5.35 -4.17 25.73
N ARG A 614 4.52 -3.46 24.96
CA ARG A 614 4.94 -2.88 23.68
C ARG A 614 6.07 -1.87 23.86
N MET A 615 5.97 -0.97 24.84
CA MET A 615 7.06 -0.05 25.17
C MET A 615 8.35 -0.82 25.56
N LYS A 616 8.21 -1.86 26.37
CA LYS A 616 9.33 -2.67 26.87
C LYS A 616 9.99 -3.53 25.79
N GLU A 617 9.23 -3.98 24.80
CA GLU A 617 9.74 -4.82 23.71
C GLU A 617 10.24 -4.00 22.51
N GLU A 618 9.66 -2.82 22.26
CA GLU A 618 10.01 -2.00 21.08
C GLU A 618 10.89 -0.79 21.42
N LEU A 619 10.51 0.01 22.42
CA LEU A 619 11.19 1.29 22.73
C LEU A 619 12.45 1.07 23.55
N ILE A 620 12.39 0.36 24.68
CA ILE A 620 13.56 0.19 25.56
C ILE A 620 14.74 -0.48 24.84
N PRO A 621 14.58 -1.61 24.12
CA PRO A 621 15.70 -2.25 23.45
C PRO A 621 16.32 -1.38 22.35
N PHE A 622 15.49 -0.58 21.68
CA PHE A 622 15.94 0.42 20.72
C PHE A 622 16.80 1.50 21.42
N LEU A 623 16.36 2.04 22.55
CA LEU A 623 17.13 3.03 23.31
C LEU A 623 18.45 2.46 23.81
N ASP A 624 18.45 1.23 24.32
CA ASP A 624 19.64 0.53 24.78
C ASP A 624 20.63 0.22 23.65
N GLU A 625 20.13 -0.20 22.48
CA GLU A 625 20.96 -0.40 21.29
C GLU A 625 21.63 0.90 20.85
N CYS A 626 20.88 2.00 20.88
CA CYS A 626 21.44 3.26 20.46
C CYS A 626 22.44 3.81 21.50
N ALA A 627 22.18 3.65 22.80
CA ALA A 627 23.11 4.04 23.87
C ALA A 627 24.44 3.27 23.73
N ARG A 628 24.37 1.96 23.53
CA ARG A 628 25.55 1.10 23.26
C ARG A 628 26.31 1.53 22.01
N SER A 629 25.60 1.85 20.94
CA SER A 629 26.20 2.31 19.68
C SER A 629 27.01 3.59 19.86
N THR A 630 26.61 4.44 20.81
CA THR A 630 27.33 5.68 21.11
C THR A 630 28.52 5.52 22.02
N SER A 631 28.45 4.69 23.05
CA SER A 631 29.62 4.35 23.87
C SER A 631 30.73 3.80 22.97
N TYR A 632 30.40 2.89 22.05
CA TYR A 632 31.36 2.33 21.11
C TYR A 632 32.02 3.38 20.19
N ARG A 633 31.28 4.42 19.76
CA ARG A 633 31.84 5.51 18.95
C ARG A 633 32.74 6.43 19.77
N ALA A 634 32.36 6.75 21.00
CA ALA A 634 33.18 7.56 21.91
C ALA A 634 34.51 6.86 22.20
N ASP A 635 34.48 5.56 22.51
CA ASP A 635 35.68 4.75 22.76
C ASP A 635 36.60 4.74 21.53
N LYS A 636 36.04 4.52 20.33
CA LYS A 636 36.82 4.57 19.08
C LYS A 636 37.39 5.95 18.78
N GLN A 637 36.66 7.01 19.07
CA GLN A 637 37.15 8.37 18.85
C GLN A 637 38.29 8.69 19.82
N GLU A 638 38.19 8.25 21.08
CA GLU A 638 39.27 8.38 22.06
C GLU A 638 40.51 7.55 21.66
N GLU A 639 40.33 6.32 21.16
CA GLU A 639 41.43 5.51 20.59
C GLU A 639 42.13 6.22 19.42
N VAL A 640 41.37 6.82 18.50
CA VAL A 640 41.91 7.58 17.37
C VAL A 640 42.65 8.84 17.86
N GLU A 641 42.07 9.58 18.80
CA GLU A 641 42.69 10.79 19.36
C GLU A 641 43.93 10.47 20.20
N SER A 642 43.95 9.35 20.91
CA SER A 642 45.10 8.84 21.65
C SER A 642 46.21 8.38 20.69
N GLY A 643 45.86 7.67 19.63
CA GLY A 643 46.80 7.29 18.56
C GLY A 643 47.43 8.50 17.87
N ILE A 644 46.65 9.56 17.61
CA ILE A 644 47.17 10.82 17.06
C ILE A 644 48.09 11.54 18.05
N ARG A 645 47.79 11.50 19.36
CA ARG A 645 48.67 12.05 20.41
C ARG A 645 50.01 11.33 20.46
N MET A 646 50.00 9.99 20.48
CA MET A 646 51.23 9.18 20.43
C MET A 646 52.08 9.48 19.20
N PHE A 647 51.48 9.56 18.00
CA PHE A 647 52.20 9.88 16.76
C PHE A 647 52.81 11.29 16.75
N LYS A 648 52.26 12.24 17.52
CA LYS A 648 52.80 13.60 17.64
C LYS A 648 53.97 13.65 18.63
N GLU A 649 53.94 12.84 19.69
CA GLU A 649 55.01 12.76 20.68
C GLU A 649 56.26 12.09 20.08
N ASP A 650 56.10 11.00 19.31
CA ASP A 650 57.22 10.31 18.64
C ASP A 650 57.90 11.17 17.55
N ASN A 651 57.18 12.13 16.95
CA ASN A 651 57.72 13.07 15.96
C ASN A 651 58.38 14.31 16.58
N MET A 652 58.19 14.58 17.88
CA MET A 652 58.83 15.73 18.54
C MET A 652 60.27 15.42 18.97
N ASP A 653 60.63 14.16 19.22
CA ASP A 653 61.98 13.77 19.63
C ASP A 653 62.99 13.68 18.46
N THR A 654 62.54 13.74 17.21
CA THR A 654 63.42 13.69 16.02
C THR A 654 63.81 15.05 15.43
N ARG A 655 63.42 16.17 16.05
CA ARG A 655 63.80 17.53 15.58
C ARG A 655 64.60 18.32 16.61
N THR A 656 65.75 17.76 16.97
CA THR A 656 66.87 18.53 17.54
C THR A 656 68.14 18.24 16.74
N ALA A 657 68.17 18.72 15.50
CA ALA A 657 69.42 18.87 14.75
C ALA A 657 69.39 20.25 14.08
N GLU A 658 70.22 21.13 14.65
CA GLU A 658 70.39 22.53 14.34
C GLU A 658 70.87 22.75 12.89
N SER A 659 70.36 23.78 12.22
CA SER A 659 71.14 24.57 11.28
C SER A 659 70.52 25.96 11.11
N PRO A 660 71.28 27.04 11.35
CA PRO A 660 70.76 28.39 11.35
C PRO A 660 71.05 29.14 10.02
N LEU A 661 70.35 30.26 9.89
CA LEU A 661 70.63 31.44 9.06
C LEU A 661 70.16 31.44 7.59
N GLY A 662 69.38 32.48 7.26
CA GLY A 662 69.23 32.95 5.88
C GLY A 662 68.00 33.82 5.61
N GLN A 663 68.02 35.08 6.08
CA GLN A 663 67.11 36.14 5.62
C GLN A 663 67.34 36.52 4.14
N CYS A 664 66.25 36.78 3.41
CA CYS A 664 66.02 37.78 2.32
C CYS A 664 64.91 37.23 1.41
N GLY A 665 63.91 37.97 0.92
CA GLY A 665 63.79 39.40 0.65
C GLY A 665 63.66 39.64 -0.86
N HIS A 666 62.46 40.03 -1.32
CA HIS A 666 62.10 40.55 -2.68
C HIS A 666 62.15 39.55 -3.85
N LYS A 667 61.36 39.63 -4.96
CA LYS A 667 60.46 40.64 -5.57
C LYS A 667 59.61 39.95 -6.68
N TYR A 668 58.55 40.64 -7.13
CA TYR A 668 57.76 40.52 -8.38
C TYR A 668 58.56 39.99 -9.60
N GLU A 669 58.03 39.36 -10.67
CA GLU A 669 56.81 39.59 -11.45
C GLU A 669 56.64 38.50 -12.54
N GLN A 670 55.38 38.18 -12.87
CA GLN A 670 54.77 37.75 -14.15
C GLN A 670 55.41 36.77 -15.18
N VAL A 671 54.45 36.05 -15.80
CA VAL A 671 54.38 35.44 -17.15
C VAL A 671 54.77 33.97 -17.27
N GLY A 672 53.81 33.15 -17.73
CA GLY A 672 54.11 31.98 -18.55
C GLY A 672 53.31 30.73 -18.18
N ALA A 673 52.25 30.48 -18.94
CA ALA A 673 51.48 29.24 -18.89
C ALA A 673 52.37 27.99 -19.10
N SER A 674 52.21 26.97 -18.25
CA SER A 674 52.41 25.59 -18.67
C SER A 674 51.60 24.62 -17.82
N VAL A 675 50.90 23.76 -18.55
CA VAL A 675 50.13 22.61 -18.09
C VAL A 675 51.10 21.60 -17.47
N ILE A 676 50.92 21.27 -16.19
CA ILE A 676 51.47 20.04 -15.60
C ILE A 676 50.34 19.30 -14.90
N ARG A 677 50.02 18.13 -15.44
CA ARG A 677 49.15 17.10 -14.87
C ARG A 677 49.71 16.68 -13.51
N GLY A 678 48.90 16.78 -12.45
CA GLY A 678 49.15 16.05 -11.21
C GLY A 678 49.03 14.54 -11.43
N PRO A 679 49.88 13.71 -10.81
CA PRO A 679 49.84 12.27 -10.97
C PRO A 679 48.60 11.69 -10.26
N GLY A 680 47.91 10.81 -10.98
CA GLY A 680 46.70 10.14 -10.52
C GLY A 680 46.94 9.27 -9.29
N LEU A 681 46.03 9.38 -8.32
CA LEU A 681 45.84 8.37 -7.30
C LEU A 681 45.41 7.06 -7.98
N LYS A 682 46.29 6.06 -7.90
CA LYS A 682 45.97 4.67 -8.21
C LYS A 682 45.08 4.13 -7.09
N SER A 683 43.92 3.61 -7.48
CA SER A 683 43.10 2.73 -6.65
C SER A 683 43.89 1.46 -6.36
N TYR A 684 44.17 1.20 -5.08
CA TYR A 684 44.60 -0.12 -4.62
C TYR A 684 43.38 -1.04 -4.66
N GLY A 685 43.47 -2.10 -5.45
CA GLY A 685 42.64 -3.28 -5.32
C GLY A 685 43.24 -4.14 -4.22
N GLU A 686 42.41 -4.50 -3.23
CA GLU A 686 42.76 -5.49 -2.22
C GLU A 686 42.24 -6.85 -2.69
N ASP A 687 43.17 -7.67 -3.17
CA ASP A 687 43.10 -9.12 -3.06
C ASP A 687 43.39 -9.50 -1.60
N CYS A 688 42.53 -10.31 -0.99
CA CYS A 688 42.82 -10.99 0.27
C CYS A 688 42.30 -12.42 0.18
N ASP A 689 43.22 -13.34 -0.15
CA ASP A 689 43.09 -14.76 0.12
C ASP A 689 43.84 -15.12 1.41
N ALA A 690 43.18 -16.00 2.18
CA ALA A 690 43.68 -16.94 3.18
C ALA A 690 44.33 -16.42 4.48
N LEU A 691 43.68 -16.73 5.61
CA LEU A 691 44.09 -17.73 6.62
C LEU A 691 43.31 -17.54 7.92
N HIS A 692 42.48 -18.52 8.32
CA HIS A 692 42.66 -19.18 9.62
C HIS A 692 41.82 -20.44 9.78
N GLU A 693 42.47 -21.39 10.44
CA GLU A 693 42.07 -22.73 10.84
C GLU A 693 41.06 -22.75 12.00
N GLY A 694 40.41 -23.90 12.16
CA GLY A 694 40.20 -24.49 13.49
C GLY A 694 38.78 -24.47 14.04
N GLY A 695 38.09 -25.61 14.00
CA GLY A 695 36.83 -25.83 14.70
C GLY A 695 36.19 -27.18 14.38
N GLU A 696 36.65 -28.24 15.04
CA GLU A 696 36.09 -29.59 15.02
C GLU A 696 34.63 -29.63 15.49
N VAL A 697 33.74 -30.35 14.79
CA VAL A 697 32.66 -31.16 15.38
C VAL A 697 32.35 -32.38 14.49
N GLU A 698 32.79 -33.53 14.98
CA GLU A 698 32.16 -34.86 15.04
C GLU A 698 31.17 -35.37 13.95
N GLU A 699 31.62 -36.47 13.33
CA GLU A 699 30.91 -37.68 12.84
C GLU A 699 29.37 -37.71 12.76
N ARG A 700 28.87 -37.98 11.54
CA ARG A 700 27.99 -39.15 11.30
C ARG A 700 28.11 -39.68 9.87
N LYS A 701 28.64 -40.90 9.77
CA LYS A 701 28.64 -41.78 8.61
C LYS A 701 27.19 -42.14 8.20
N LEU A 702 26.88 -42.23 6.91
CA LEU A 702 26.59 -43.50 6.19
C LEU A 702 25.80 -43.29 4.87
N LEU A 703 26.26 -44.03 3.84
CA LEU A 703 25.63 -44.38 2.55
C LEU A 703 25.64 -43.25 1.48
N GLY A 704 26.26 -43.36 0.31
CA GLY A 704 26.71 -44.52 -0.48
C GLY A 704 26.12 -44.41 -1.90
N GLY A 705 26.95 -44.52 -2.94
CA GLY A 705 26.51 -44.70 -4.34
C GLY A 705 26.95 -43.57 -5.30
N THR A 706 28.16 -43.65 -5.88
CA THR A 706 28.45 -44.15 -7.24
C THR A 706 27.94 -43.28 -8.40
N GLY A 707 28.87 -42.76 -9.20
CA GLY A 707 28.57 -42.15 -10.50
C GLY A 707 29.79 -41.54 -11.21
N ASN A 708 30.76 -42.38 -11.59
CA ASN A 708 31.80 -42.01 -12.57
C ASN A 708 31.15 -41.81 -13.95
N ILE A 709 31.29 -40.63 -14.55
CA ILE A 709 31.09 -40.42 -15.98
C ILE A 709 32.25 -39.59 -16.52
N ASN A 710 32.84 -40.12 -17.58
CA ASN A 710 34.01 -39.65 -18.31
C ASN A 710 33.90 -38.20 -18.79
N GLU A 711 34.97 -37.43 -18.53
CA GLU A 711 35.30 -36.23 -19.28
C GLU A 711 35.88 -36.62 -20.65
N SER A 712 35.25 -36.15 -21.72
CA SER A 712 35.79 -36.20 -23.08
C SER A 712 35.85 -34.79 -23.66
N SER A 713 37.07 -34.28 -23.73
CA SER A 713 37.68 -33.67 -24.92
C SER A 713 36.93 -32.52 -25.61
N ILE A 714 37.40 -31.31 -25.31
CA ILE A 714 37.30 -30.08 -26.11
C ILE A 714 38.04 -30.26 -27.44
N PRO A 715 37.54 -29.67 -28.55
CA PRO A 715 38.45 -29.16 -29.56
C PRO A 715 38.29 -27.65 -29.76
N ASP A 716 39.44 -26.99 -29.69
CA ASP A 716 39.71 -25.68 -30.26
C ASP A 716 39.38 -25.66 -31.75
N ILE A 717 38.65 -24.63 -32.21
CA ILE A 717 38.68 -24.21 -33.60
C ILE A 717 38.95 -22.70 -33.67
N SER A 718 40.02 -22.43 -34.40
CA SER A 718 40.66 -21.18 -34.76
C SER A 718 39.81 -20.26 -35.63
N SER A 719 40.00 -18.96 -35.37
CA SER A 719 40.10 -17.83 -36.32
C SER A 719 39.72 -18.05 -37.79
N GLY A 720 38.72 -17.28 -38.25
CA GLY A 720 38.50 -16.94 -39.66
C GLY A 720 38.14 -15.46 -39.78
N ALA A 721 39.00 -14.71 -40.47
CA ALA A 721 38.83 -13.32 -40.87
C ALA A 721 38.19 -13.23 -42.28
N LEU A 722 37.79 -11.99 -42.67
CA LEU A 722 37.26 -11.53 -43.97
C LEU A 722 35.74 -11.71 -44.12
N ASP A 723 34.91 -10.78 -44.61
CA ASP A 723 35.13 -9.63 -45.50
C ASP A 723 34.11 -8.49 -45.30
N ASP A 724 34.53 -7.35 -45.86
CA ASP A 724 33.88 -6.07 -46.09
C ASP A 724 32.62 -6.08 -46.97
N HIS A 725 31.98 -4.89 -47.04
CA HIS A 725 30.83 -4.43 -47.86
C HIS A 725 29.44 -4.56 -47.19
N GLY A 726 28.60 -3.53 -47.07
CA GLY A 726 28.64 -2.16 -47.58
C GLY A 726 27.26 -1.49 -47.39
N ALA A 727 27.22 -0.20 -47.74
CA ALA A 727 26.04 0.65 -47.95
C ALA A 727 25.36 1.28 -46.72
N SER A 728 25.96 2.41 -46.31
CA SER A 728 25.24 3.58 -45.79
C SER A 728 24.30 4.12 -46.88
N SER A 729 23.05 4.43 -46.54
CA SER A 729 22.23 5.34 -47.34
C SER A 729 21.75 6.50 -46.47
N ASN A 730 22.34 7.67 -46.75
CA ASN A 730 21.79 8.97 -46.42
C ASN A 730 20.52 9.18 -47.28
N CYS A 731 19.42 9.61 -46.66
CA CYS A 731 18.35 10.30 -47.37
C CYS A 731 18.19 11.69 -46.77
N THR A 732 18.57 12.66 -47.57
CA THR A 732 18.34 14.09 -47.38
C THR A 732 17.05 14.50 -48.10
N ARG A 733 16.29 15.38 -47.45
CA ARG A 733 15.67 16.61 -47.99
C ARG A 733 14.29 16.58 -48.67
N GLU A 734 13.49 17.56 -48.22
CA GLU A 734 12.32 18.25 -48.85
C GLU A 734 11.07 17.37 -49.08
N ASP A 735 9.90 17.71 -48.51
CA ASP A 735 9.10 18.85 -48.95
C ASP A 735 8.42 19.67 -47.84
N ARG A 736 8.46 20.99 -48.05
CA ARG A 736 7.57 22.00 -47.47
C ARG A 736 6.24 21.97 -48.22
N LEU A 737 5.12 22.03 -47.50
CA LEU A 737 3.87 22.55 -48.05
C LEU A 737 3.20 23.52 -47.07
N ASP A 738 2.63 24.54 -47.70
CA ASP A 738 2.21 25.83 -47.19
C ASP A 738 0.88 25.86 -46.41
N HIS A 739 0.78 26.97 -45.67
CA HIS A 739 -0.34 27.65 -45.03
C HIS A 739 -1.80 27.40 -45.49
N GLY A 740 -2.65 27.11 -44.47
CA GLY A 740 -3.90 27.83 -44.12
C GLY A 740 -5.23 27.37 -44.75
N PRO A 741 -6.41 27.83 -44.25
CA PRO A 741 -6.63 28.78 -43.16
C PRO A 741 -7.67 28.36 -42.09
N ASN A 742 -7.71 29.20 -41.05
CA ASN A 742 -8.66 29.30 -39.94
C ASN A 742 -10.14 29.05 -40.30
N THR A 743 -10.86 28.41 -39.38
CA THR A 743 -12.32 28.50 -39.30
C THR A 743 -12.70 28.81 -37.85
N ASP A 744 -13.29 29.99 -37.68
CA ASP A 744 -14.01 30.45 -36.50
C ASP A 744 -15.11 29.45 -36.12
N MET A 745 -15.16 29.07 -34.85
CA MET A 745 -16.30 28.40 -34.23
C MET A 745 -16.93 29.39 -33.25
N SER A 746 -17.97 30.05 -33.73
CA SER A 746 -18.89 30.89 -32.95
C SER A 746 -19.68 30.05 -31.94
N GLU A 747 -19.91 30.68 -30.79
CA GLU A 747 -20.80 30.26 -29.71
C GLU A 747 -22.20 29.86 -30.20
N GLU A 748 -22.63 28.63 -29.90
CA GLU A 748 -24.04 28.27 -29.79
C GLU A 748 -24.30 27.85 -28.33
N ARG A 749 -25.00 28.75 -27.62
CA ARG A 749 -25.63 28.46 -26.34
C ARG A 749 -27.00 27.87 -26.65
N ASP A 750 -27.19 26.60 -26.32
CA ASP A 750 -28.53 26.03 -26.24
C ASP A 750 -28.93 25.81 -24.78
N ASN A 751 -30.14 26.30 -24.51
CA ASN A 751 -30.88 26.24 -23.27
C ASN A 751 -31.23 24.79 -22.92
N GLU A 752 -30.87 24.34 -21.71
CA GLU A 752 -31.49 23.16 -21.11
C GLU A 752 -32.66 23.58 -20.22
N GLU A 753 -33.84 23.13 -20.63
CA GLU A 753 -35.09 23.19 -19.89
C GLU A 753 -35.04 22.31 -18.64
N ASN A 754 -35.52 22.89 -17.53
CA ASN A 754 -35.88 22.17 -16.31
C ASN A 754 -36.97 21.13 -16.62
N ILE A 755 -36.70 19.86 -16.32
CA ILE A 755 -37.73 18.87 -16.07
C ILE A 755 -37.56 18.39 -14.62
N GLU A 756 -38.48 18.82 -13.78
CA GLU A 756 -38.73 18.28 -12.44
C GLU A 756 -39.16 16.80 -12.53
N TYR A 757 -38.51 15.96 -11.73
CA TYR A 757 -39.12 14.80 -11.06
C TYR A 757 -38.41 14.54 -9.73
#